data_AF-M5UHB0-F1
#
_entry.id   AF-M5UHB0-F1
#
_cell.length_a   1.000
_cell.length_b   1.000
_cell.length_c   1.000
_cell.angle_alpha   90.00
_cell.angle_beta   90.00
_cell.angle_gamma   90.00
#
_symmetry.space_group_name_H-M   'P 1'
#
loop_
_entity.id
_entity.type
_entity.pdbx_description
1 polymer ?
#
loop_
_entity_poly.entity_id
_entity_poly.type
_entity_poly.pdbx_seq_one_letter_code
_entity_poly.pdbx_strand_id
1 'polypeptide(L)'
;MRDDSLNDPTTQNSGQSGEESGTFFSRAGWSLASSQAEPSGAAPDVAAELLRAVTESTSDTPPTSNTEPASNTQPTSLAQPSSLAQPTSDVMPASGSASMPPQASSDLPTMIKLDPDVEFTPIEIAGVSMARCVHSGTGTHFQFGAAEYHVAMLLDGTRTVSQVVREIANDGLDWTPEDIAEFIGVLVSQKIAIILSPAAKTSPDAVESIFERDSQLEKTPAAASQEKPSPTQPGRGKGNYASSGALLSGLLTWCGYLISVRLPLLHAEPWASRLTPIVQPLLGGYVRVVAVSYIVLSLVYAAGNRARLSDELLKVFDSNQWLVMIVAWVVLKVVHEFGHACTACYHGVRVGRAGVMFFMFAPLAYVDVTDAWKLRSRHARVAIALGGVYFELICGSIAFWVWWSFPGGVVAHVAAQVFFLAGPATLLVNANPLLRLDGYYVLSDLVDIPNLREQGRRLLGGYLESKLFGIAAPASHLSGWRRTFAGLHAAASVVFQFIWMGGLVIVVSMWAGPLGLAVAASAMLLWAIVPATRWCYRVWTYQGTGENFSRGSHRRRIGWTLLTFLTIGQFFLTLPSPFVVEVPVVARFSGEQILRAPVSGFVQHVYWKSGDTVHEGEVILQIENHELEVQRDEIALQLESELIEWQRKEQQQALGLAEASVQRSDSLRRKLSELQEQVDALQVKADRDGEILTPQLHHLQGEFVSVGDELARIGQQSHKELLLSIGEDEMNAYQEAVVKQQPLRVCFRGGQWIDIVPTAIRPRGSVHVPHPALAASAGGPIPVVPAEDERNGGSGVEWLSPRFEAVIELPPSKADAVRCGEVGHLALQDKRSMARRFWVWLGGS
;
A
#
# COMPACT_ATOMS: atom_id res chain seq x y z
N MET A 1 -60.22 19.09 -29.64
CA MET A 1 -60.84 18.69 -30.92
C MET A 1 -60.62 17.20 -31.03
N ARG A 2 -61.59 16.41 -30.55
CA ARG A 2 -61.48 14.97 -30.21
C ARG A 2 -60.57 14.70 -28.99
N ASP A 3 -60.93 13.90 -27.98
CA ASP A 3 -61.60 12.57 -27.89
C ASP A 3 -60.62 11.44 -28.31
N ASP A 4 -60.46 10.30 -27.63
CA ASP A 4 -61.09 9.72 -26.41
C ASP A 4 -60.00 8.82 -25.69
N SER A 5 -60.15 8.05 -24.60
CA SER A 5 -61.30 7.56 -23.79
C SER A 5 -60.89 7.20 -22.33
N LEU A 6 -61.76 6.54 -21.56
CA LEU A 6 -61.50 5.97 -20.22
C LEU A 6 -60.96 4.52 -20.26
N ASN A 7 -60.30 4.06 -19.18
CA ASN A 7 -60.89 3.01 -18.32
C ASN A 7 -60.11 2.74 -17.01
N ASP A 8 -60.87 2.42 -15.96
CA ASP A 8 -60.49 1.79 -14.69
C ASP A 8 -61.49 0.64 -14.47
N PRO A 9 -61.11 -0.48 -13.81
CA PRO A 9 -62.02 -0.95 -12.77
C PRO A 9 -61.37 -1.59 -11.52
N THR A 10 -62.11 -1.42 -10.42
CA THR A 10 -61.87 -1.88 -9.04
C THR A 10 -62.05 -3.39 -8.76
N THR A 11 -61.71 -3.78 -7.51
CA THR A 11 -62.01 -5.04 -6.77
C THR A 11 -60.99 -6.18 -6.94
N GLN A 12 -60.79 -7.08 -5.97
CA GLN A 12 -61.64 -7.49 -4.83
C GLN A 12 -60.81 -7.91 -3.58
N ASN A 13 -61.49 -8.33 -2.50
CA ASN A 13 -60.91 -8.63 -1.18
C ASN A 13 -61.04 -10.13 -0.84
N SER A 14 -59.99 -10.75 -0.27
CA SER A 14 -60.06 -12.08 0.34
C SER A 14 -59.00 -12.24 1.44
N GLY A 15 -59.44 -12.37 2.69
CA GLY A 15 -58.60 -12.82 3.80
C GLY A 15 -58.72 -14.33 4.01
N GLN A 16 -57.67 -14.96 4.52
CA GLN A 16 -57.73 -16.34 5.02
C GLN A 16 -56.81 -16.49 6.24
N SER A 17 -57.40 -16.88 7.36
CA SER A 17 -56.70 -17.31 8.57
C SER A 17 -56.43 -18.81 8.51
N GLY A 18 -55.27 -19.25 8.97
CA GLY A 18 -54.90 -20.66 9.12
C GLY A 18 -53.69 -20.79 10.05
N GLU A 19 -53.77 -21.71 11.00
CA GLU A 19 -52.76 -21.93 12.04
C GLU A 19 -51.87 -23.15 11.72
N GLU A 20 -51.20 -23.71 12.74
CA GLU A 20 -50.51 -25.02 12.76
C GLU A 20 -49.09 -25.14 12.16
N SER A 21 -48.13 -24.64 12.95
CA SER A 21 -47.08 -25.45 13.63
C SER A 21 -46.20 -26.49 12.90
N GLY A 22 -44.88 -26.37 13.12
CA GLY A 22 -43.89 -27.47 13.04
C GLY A 22 -42.97 -27.42 11.81
N THR A 23 -41.63 -27.50 11.91
CA THR A 23 -40.78 -28.02 13.00
C THR A 23 -39.53 -27.16 13.28
N PHE A 24 -38.93 -27.40 14.46
CA PHE A 24 -37.85 -26.62 15.08
C PHE A 24 -36.52 -26.64 14.30
N PHE A 25 -35.93 -25.46 14.05
CA PHE A 25 -34.58 -25.05 14.52
C PHE A 25 -34.19 -23.64 14.01
N SER A 26 -34.87 -22.58 14.50
CA SER A 26 -34.48 -21.18 14.28
C SER A 26 -35.29 -20.22 15.18
N ARG A 27 -34.63 -19.46 16.07
CA ARG A 27 -35.23 -18.27 16.74
C ARG A 27 -34.19 -17.28 17.30
N ALA A 28 -33.07 -17.74 17.84
CA ALA A 28 -31.99 -16.91 18.41
C ALA A 28 -31.12 -16.20 17.33
N GLY A 29 -31.66 -15.16 16.70
CA GLY A 29 -31.01 -14.40 15.60
C GLY A 29 -29.99 -13.35 16.05
N TRP A 30 -28.87 -13.75 16.67
CA TRP A 30 -27.91 -12.81 17.26
C TRP A 30 -27.10 -11.98 16.25
N SER A 31 -26.79 -10.72 16.61
CA SER A 31 -25.90 -9.85 15.85
C SER A 31 -24.79 -9.24 16.72
N LEU A 32 -23.71 -10.00 16.89
CA LEU A 32 -22.47 -9.50 17.49
C LEU A 32 -21.82 -8.44 16.57
N ALA A 33 -21.98 -7.17 16.94
CA ALA A 33 -21.19 -6.08 16.35
C ALA A 33 -19.70 -6.31 16.68
N SER A 34 -18.83 -6.13 15.69
CA SER A 34 -17.48 -6.72 15.71
C SER A 34 -16.52 -6.05 16.72
N SER A 35 -16.37 -6.65 17.89
CA SER A 35 -15.09 -6.66 18.64
C SER A 35 -14.27 -7.88 18.21
N GLN A 36 -12.94 -7.75 18.10
CA GLN A 36 -12.06 -8.89 17.80
C GLN A 36 -11.60 -9.58 19.07
N ALA A 37 -12.44 -10.48 19.58
CA ALA A 37 -12.07 -11.53 20.51
C ALA A 37 -12.76 -12.83 20.07
N GLU A 38 -11.98 -13.89 19.80
CA GLU A 38 -12.55 -15.23 19.66
C GLU A 38 -12.94 -15.76 21.06
N PRO A 39 -14.06 -16.49 21.20
CA PRO A 39 -14.48 -16.99 22.50
C PRO A 39 -13.47 -18.01 23.05
N SER A 40 -13.07 -17.80 24.31
CA SER A 40 -12.37 -18.82 25.09
C SER A 40 -13.25 -20.07 25.20
N GLY A 41 -12.65 -21.26 25.10
CA GLY A 41 -13.37 -22.54 25.03
C GLY A 41 -14.15 -22.96 26.28
N ALA A 42 -14.25 -22.11 27.30
CA ALA A 42 -14.96 -22.36 28.56
C ALA A 42 -16.48 -22.08 28.51
N ALA A 43 -16.97 -21.35 27.49
CA ALA A 43 -18.39 -21.01 27.36
C ALA A 43 -19.36 -22.22 27.38
N PRO A 44 -19.13 -23.34 26.65
CA PRO A 44 -20.06 -24.48 26.68
C PRO A 44 -20.06 -25.24 28.01
N ASP A 45 -18.93 -25.28 28.72
CA ASP A 45 -18.84 -25.96 30.02
C ASP A 45 -19.64 -25.21 31.10
N VAL A 46 -19.47 -23.88 31.17
CA VAL A 46 -20.27 -23.03 32.10
C VAL A 46 -21.75 -23.06 31.76
N ALA A 47 -22.12 -23.03 30.47
CA ALA A 47 -23.52 -23.16 30.07
C ALA A 47 -24.12 -24.52 30.50
N ALA A 48 -23.39 -25.63 30.33
CA ALA A 48 -23.83 -26.96 30.75
C ALA A 48 -23.90 -27.14 32.27
N GLU A 49 -23.03 -26.49 33.03
CA GLU A 49 -23.04 -26.45 34.49
C GLU A 49 -24.27 -25.68 35.02
N LEU A 50 -24.58 -24.52 34.43
CA LEU A 50 -25.79 -23.76 34.72
C LEU A 50 -27.07 -24.54 34.34
N LEU A 51 -27.06 -25.26 33.22
CA LEU A 51 -28.21 -26.06 32.76
C LEU A 51 -28.53 -27.21 33.71
N ARG A 52 -27.51 -27.84 34.33
CA ARG A 52 -27.71 -28.83 35.41
C ARG A 52 -28.33 -28.21 36.66
N ALA A 53 -27.78 -27.08 37.13
CA ALA A 53 -28.30 -26.37 38.30
C ALA A 53 -29.77 -25.91 38.13
N VAL A 54 -30.21 -25.67 36.88
CA VAL A 54 -31.60 -25.37 36.54
C VAL A 54 -32.47 -26.64 36.50
N THR A 55 -32.05 -27.70 35.79
CA THR A 55 -32.89 -28.91 35.62
C THR A 55 -33.06 -29.70 36.91
N GLU A 56 -32.03 -29.81 37.74
CA GLU A 56 -32.13 -30.49 39.05
C GLU A 56 -33.01 -29.71 40.05
N SER A 57 -33.16 -28.39 39.88
CA SER A 57 -34.04 -27.54 40.70
C SER A 57 -35.54 -27.63 40.32
N THR A 58 -35.92 -28.39 39.29
CA THR A 58 -37.30 -28.45 38.76
C THR A 58 -38.05 -29.76 39.02
N SER A 59 -37.44 -30.74 39.70
CA SER A 59 -38.02 -32.07 39.93
C SER A 59 -39.05 -32.17 41.06
N ASP A 60 -39.05 -31.24 42.01
CA ASP A 60 -39.94 -31.27 43.19
C ASP A 60 -41.29 -30.58 42.95
N THR A 61 -42.27 -31.30 42.38
CA THR A 61 -43.71 -31.03 42.56
C THR A 61 -44.55 -32.32 42.47
N PRO A 62 -45.60 -32.48 43.30
CA PRO A 62 -46.40 -33.72 43.35
C PRO A 62 -47.50 -33.79 42.28
N PRO A 63 -47.95 -34.99 41.87
CA PRO A 63 -48.92 -35.18 40.79
C PRO A 63 -50.39 -35.09 41.25
N THR A 64 -51.25 -34.43 40.47
CA THR A 64 -52.72 -34.45 40.65
C THR A 64 -53.50 -34.58 39.33
N SER A 65 -54.11 -35.77 39.15
CA SER A 65 -55.40 -36.04 38.49
C SER A 65 -55.76 -35.41 37.12
N ASN A 66 -55.73 -36.28 36.10
CA ASN A 66 -56.74 -36.49 35.05
C ASN A 66 -57.80 -35.39 34.75
N THR A 67 -57.89 -34.98 33.47
CA THR A 67 -59.07 -35.32 32.63
C THR A 67 -58.76 -35.20 31.14
N GLU A 68 -59.27 -36.13 30.32
CA GLU A 68 -59.32 -35.99 28.85
C GLU A 68 -60.52 -35.11 28.42
N PRO A 69 -60.63 -34.73 27.13
CA PRO A 69 -61.40 -35.62 26.26
C PRO A 69 -60.86 -35.81 24.82
N ALA A 70 -60.80 -37.09 24.42
CA ALA A 70 -61.22 -37.62 23.13
C ALA A 70 -60.65 -37.05 21.80
N SER A 71 -59.75 -37.84 21.19
CA SER A 71 -59.75 -38.03 19.73
C SER A 71 -59.35 -39.45 19.35
N ASN A 72 -60.26 -40.25 18.76
CA ASN A 72 -59.84 -41.38 17.93
C ASN A 72 -60.96 -41.93 17.03
N THR A 73 -60.62 -42.21 15.77
CA THR A 73 -61.40 -43.08 14.87
C THR A 73 -60.57 -44.32 14.53
N GLN A 74 -61.16 -45.48 14.84
CA GLN A 74 -60.73 -46.86 14.56
C GLN A 74 -60.48 -47.15 13.05
N PRO A 75 -59.96 -48.35 12.63
CA PRO A 75 -59.96 -49.67 13.29
C PRO A 75 -58.61 -50.45 13.21
N THR A 76 -58.40 -51.75 13.55
CA THR A 76 -59.27 -52.92 13.88
C THR A 76 -58.48 -53.98 14.71
N SER A 77 -59.16 -55.07 15.15
CA SER A 77 -58.63 -56.39 15.59
C SER A 77 -58.18 -56.49 17.07
N LEU A 78 -59.01 -56.98 18.02
CA LEU A 78 -59.48 -58.37 18.28
C LEU A 78 -58.47 -59.30 19.01
N ALA A 79 -58.58 -59.40 20.34
CA ALA A 79 -58.73 -60.67 21.10
C ALA A 79 -58.79 -60.46 22.65
N GLN A 80 -59.61 -61.26 23.34
CA GLN A 80 -59.72 -61.48 24.81
C GLN A 80 -59.84 -63.02 25.04
N PRO A 81 -59.96 -63.61 26.26
CA PRO A 81 -60.22 -63.09 27.64
C PRO A 81 -59.03 -63.36 28.63
N SER A 82 -58.95 -62.96 29.91
CA SER A 82 -59.86 -62.61 31.04
C SER A 82 -60.16 -63.75 32.06
N SER A 83 -59.56 -63.71 33.26
CA SER A 83 -60.02 -64.28 34.56
C SER A 83 -59.01 -63.93 35.69
N LEU A 84 -59.37 -63.18 36.74
CA LEU A 84 -60.00 -63.53 38.05
C LEU A 84 -59.04 -64.04 39.15
N ALA A 85 -58.84 -63.23 40.21
CA ALA A 85 -59.03 -63.62 41.63
C ALA A 85 -58.71 -62.47 42.64
N GLN A 86 -59.62 -62.25 43.58
CA GLN A 86 -59.46 -61.58 44.91
C GLN A 86 -59.58 -62.69 46.01
N PRO A 87 -59.49 -62.49 47.36
CA PRO A 87 -59.90 -61.29 48.14
C PRO A 87 -59.14 -60.98 49.48
N THR A 88 -59.61 -59.92 50.19
CA THR A 88 -59.67 -59.72 51.68
C THR A 88 -58.43 -59.95 52.56
N SER A 89 -57.85 -58.91 53.22
CA SER A 89 -58.25 -58.27 54.50
C SER A 89 -57.87 -59.08 55.77
N ASP A 90 -57.52 -58.54 56.94
CA ASP A 90 -57.51 -57.15 57.45
C ASP A 90 -56.62 -57.01 58.72
N VAL A 91 -56.66 -55.86 59.41
CA VAL A 91 -56.20 -55.57 60.81
C VAL A 91 -54.72 -55.15 61.04
N MET A 92 -54.59 -54.10 61.86
CA MET A 92 -53.39 -53.40 62.37
C MET A 92 -53.43 -53.37 63.93
N PRO A 93 -52.47 -52.75 64.69
CA PRO A 93 -51.06 -52.36 64.42
C PRO A 93 -50.08 -52.77 65.56
N ALA A 94 -48.79 -52.37 65.48
CA ALA A 94 -48.12 -51.45 66.43
C ALA A 94 -46.60 -51.69 66.69
N SER A 95 -45.87 -50.58 66.90
CA SER A 95 -44.50 -50.44 67.46
C SER A 95 -43.31 -50.93 66.61
N GLY A 96 -42.12 -50.32 66.84
CA GLY A 96 -40.83 -50.78 66.29
C GLY A 96 -40.07 -49.78 65.42
N SER A 97 -39.56 -48.67 66.00
CA SER A 97 -38.74 -47.69 65.28
C SER A 97 -37.24 -48.05 65.26
N ALA A 98 -36.61 -48.04 64.08
CA ALA A 98 -35.15 -47.94 63.94
C ALA A 98 -34.82 -47.14 62.67
N SER A 99 -34.17 -45.99 62.83
CA SER A 99 -33.82 -45.08 61.73
C SER A 99 -32.33 -45.08 61.45
N MET A 100 -31.96 -45.00 60.16
CA MET A 100 -30.64 -44.56 59.72
C MET A 100 -30.78 -43.28 58.88
N PRO A 101 -29.80 -42.38 58.91
CA PRO A 101 -29.95 -41.03 58.35
C PRO A 101 -29.74 -41.00 56.83
N PRO A 102 -30.45 -40.11 56.11
CA PRO A 102 -30.11 -39.79 54.73
C PRO A 102 -28.81 -38.97 54.66
N GLN A 103 -28.03 -39.15 53.58
CA GLN A 103 -26.94 -38.24 53.25
C GLN A 103 -27.53 -36.94 52.69
N ALA A 104 -27.09 -35.79 53.20
CA ALA A 104 -27.45 -34.49 52.64
C ALA A 104 -26.56 -34.17 51.44
N SER A 105 -27.17 -33.88 50.28
CA SER A 105 -26.53 -33.10 49.23
C SER A 105 -26.39 -31.64 49.68
N SER A 106 -25.31 -30.98 49.29
CA SER A 106 -24.98 -29.62 49.78
C SER A 106 -24.35 -28.75 48.70
N ASP A 107 -24.95 -28.72 47.52
CA ASP A 107 -24.59 -27.76 46.48
C ASP A 107 -25.31 -26.44 46.73
N LEU A 108 -24.53 -25.37 46.85
CA LEU A 108 -24.99 -24.03 47.22
C LEU A 108 -25.45 -23.26 45.98
N PRO A 109 -26.51 -22.43 46.08
CA PRO A 109 -27.09 -21.79 44.92
C PRO A 109 -26.15 -20.76 44.29
N THR A 110 -25.81 -20.97 43.01
CA THR A 110 -25.05 -20.03 42.19
C THR A 110 -25.85 -18.74 41.99
N MET A 111 -25.38 -17.65 42.62
CA MET A 111 -25.88 -16.30 42.40
C MET A 111 -24.99 -15.59 41.38
N ILE A 112 -25.57 -14.78 40.50
CA ILE A 112 -24.86 -14.09 39.42
C ILE A 112 -25.23 -12.61 39.45
N LYS A 113 -24.22 -11.76 39.31
CA LYS A 113 -24.35 -10.31 39.39
C LYS A 113 -23.71 -9.62 38.19
N LEU A 114 -24.35 -8.62 37.61
CA LEU A 114 -23.72 -7.71 36.65
C LEU A 114 -22.49 -7.00 37.26
N ASP A 115 -21.43 -6.84 36.47
CA ASP A 115 -20.25 -6.09 36.89
C ASP A 115 -20.62 -4.61 37.14
N PRO A 116 -20.20 -3.99 38.27
CA PRO A 116 -20.57 -2.62 38.62
C PRO A 116 -20.07 -1.54 37.63
N ASP A 117 -19.10 -1.85 36.78
CA ASP A 117 -18.63 -0.95 35.71
C ASP A 117 -19.54 -0.98 34.46
N VAL A 118 -20.68 -1.68 34.49
CA VAL A 118 -21.63 -1.78 33.36
C VAL A 118 -22.76 -0.75 33.46
N GLU A 119 -22.77 0.21 32.54
CA GLU A 119 -23.83 1.22 32.37
C GLU A 119 -24.81 0.79 31.27
N PHE A 120 -26.11 0.79 31.57
CA PHE A 120 -27.18 0.56 30.60
C PHE A 120 -27.85 1.89 30.21
N THR A 121 -27.91 2.18 28.92
CA THR A 121 -28.67 3.32 28.37
C THR A 121 -29.82 2.80 27.50
N PRO A 122 -31.10 3.13 27.79
CA PRO A 122 -32.20 2.79 26.91
C PRO A 122 -32.11 3.59 25.59
N ILE A 123 -32.37 2.92 24.46
CA ILE A 123 -32.38 3.50 23.12
C ILE A 123 -33.55 2.91 22.33
N GLU A 124 -34.45 3.78 21.88
CA GLU A 124 -35.48 3.41 20.91
C GLU A 124 -34.93 3.54 19.49
N ILE A 125 -35.01 2.47 18.69
CA ILE A 125 -34.62 2.50 17.28
C ILE A 125 -35.78 1.92 16.45
N ALA A 126 -36.32 2.75 15.55
CA ALA A 126 -37.43 2.39 14.65
C ALA A 126 -38.68 1.81 15.37
N GLY A 127 -38.99 2.29 16.57
CA GLY A 127 -40.14 1.83 17.37
C GLY A 127 -39.89 0.56 18.20
N VAL A 128 -38.64 0.07 18.26
CA VAL A 128 -38.24 -1.03 19.13
C VAL A 128 -37.38 -0.49 20.28
N SER A 129 -37.83 -0.77 21.51
CA SER A 129 -37.06 -0.50 22.74
C SER A 129 -35.90 -1.48 22.87
N MET A 130 -34.69 -0.95 22.96
CA MET A 130 -33.45 -1.69 23.22
C MET A 130 -32.65 -1.03 24.34
N ALA A 131 -31.71 -1.75 24.94
CA ALA A 131 -30.73 -1.20 25.85
C ALA A 131 -29.32 -1.33 25.26
N ARG A 132 -28.56 -0.23 25.26
CA ARG A 132 -27.12 -0.27 25.02
C ARG A 132 -26.42 -0.50 26.35
N CYS A 133 -25.61 -1.54 26.43
CA CYS A 133 -24.67 -1.76 27.52
C CYS A 133 -23.30 -1.18 27.16
N VAL A 134 -22.67 -0.50 28.11
CA VAL A 134 -21.31 0.03 28.04
C VAL A 134 -20.57 -0.43 29.29
N HIS A 135 -19.54 -1.27 29.12
CA HIS A 135 -18.68 -1.66 30.24
C HIS A 135 -17.48 -0.70 30.29
N SER A 136 -17.45 0.17 31.29
CA SER A 136 -16.53 1.32 31.39
C SER A 136 -15.05 0.88 31.51
N GLY A 137 -14.77 -0.16 32.30
CA GLY A 137 -13.43 -0.71 32.48
C GLY A 137 -12.82 -1.37 31.23
N THR A 138 -13.64 -1.92 30.32
CA THR A 138 -13.16 -2.60 29.09
C THR A 138 -13.37 -1.78 27.81
N GLY A 139 -14.21 -0.74 27.84
CA GLY A 139 -14.60 0.03 26.66
C GLY A 139 -15.46 -0.75 25.66
N THR A 140 -16.06 -1.88 26.07
CA THR A 140 -16.90 -2.71 25.20
C THR A 140 -18.34 -2.19 25.15
N HIS A 141 -19.03 -2.47 24.03
CA HIS A 141 -20.37 -1.99 23.74
C HIS A 141 -21.24 -3.13 23.23
N PHE A 142 -22.37 -3.37 23.91
CA PHE A 142 -23.34 -4.40 23.55
C PHE A 142 -24.72 -3.77 23.30
N GLN A 143 -25.56 -4.46 22.53
CA GLN A 143 -26.95 -4.08 22.31
C GLN A 143 -27.84 -5.26 22.71
N PHE A 144 -28.79 -4.98 23.58
CA PHE A 144 -29.75 -5.93 24.11
C PHE A 144 -31.16 -5.51 23.68
N GLY A 145 -31.99 -6.47 23.26
CA GLY A 145 -33.41 -6.25 23.08
C GLY A 145 -34.12 -6.07 24.42
N ALA A 146 -35.44 -5.88 24.37
CA ALA A 146 -36.25 -5.73 25.58
C ALA A 146 -36.20 -6.98 26.48
N ALA A 147 -36.16 -8.18 25.89
CA ALA A 147 -36.05 -9.44 26.61
C ALA A 147 -34.67 -9.58 27.28
N GLU A 148 -33.60 -9.46 26.50
CA GLU A 148 -32.22 -9.58 26.97
C GLU A 148 -31.88 -8.55 28.05
N TYR A 149 -32.42 -7.34 27.94
CA TYR A 149 -32.29 -6.31 28.97
C TYR A 149 -33.03 -6.68 30.27
N HIS A 150 -34.25 -7.23 30.17
CA HIS A 150 -35.00 -7.71 31.34
C HIS A 150 -34.27 -8.84 32.06
N VAL A 151 -33.79 -9.84 31.32
CA VAL A 151 -32.97 -10.94 31.90
C VAL A 151 -31.70 -10.39 32.56
N ALA A 152 -31.00 -9.45 31.93
CA ALA A 152 -29.81 -8.84 32.51
C ALA A 152 -30.12 -8.06 33.80
N MET A 153 -31.22 -7.30 33.86
CA MET A 153 -31.62 -6.52 35.04
C MET A 153 -32.01 -7.39 36.25
N LEU A 154 -32.35 -8.67 36.05
CA LEU A 154 -32.60 -9.64 37.13
C LEU A 154 -31.31 -10.24 37.71
N LEU A 155 -30.14 -10.03 37.08
CA LEU A 155 -28.82 -10.49 37.57
C LEU A 155 -28.23 -9.49 38.59
N ASP A 156 -28.93 -9.29 39.70
CA ASP A 156 -28.56 -8.34 40.76
C ASP A 156 -27.61 -8.91 41.84
N GLY A 157 -27.33 -10.21 41.80
CA GLY A 157 -26.53 -10.93 42.79
C GLY A 157 -27.29 -11.36 44.05
N THR A 158 -28.61 -11.20 44.10
CA THR A 158 -29.48 -11.64 45.20
C THR A 158 -30.36 -12.83 44.81
N ARG A 159 -30.72 -12.93 43.52
CA ARG A 159 -31.49 -14.05 42.96
C ARG A 159 -30.61 -15.23 42.55
N THR A 160 -31.14 -16.44 42.67
CA THR A 160 -30.56 -17.66 42.06
C THR A 160 -30.96 -17.76 40.59
N VAL A 161 -30.20 -18.49 39.77
CA VAL A 161 -30.54 -18.71 38.35
C VAL A 161 -31.92 -19.38 38.21
N SER A 162 -32.26 -20.33 39.08
CA SER A 162 -33.58 -20.98 39.11
C SER A 162 -34.73 -20.07 39.59
N GLN A 163 -34.45 -18.98 40.30
CA GLN A 163 -35.42 -17.92 40.58
C GLN A 163 -35.60 -16.99 39.38
N VAL A 164 -34.50 -16.58 38.73
CA VAL A 164 -34.53 -15.72 37.53
C VAL A 164 -35.34 -16.37 36.40
N VAL A 165 -35.12 -17.66 36.11
CA VAL A 165 -35.91 -18.42 35.12
C VAL A 165 -37.41 -18.43 35.49
N ARG A 166 -37.75 -18.57 36.78
CA ARG A 166 -39.14 -18.59 37.26
C ARG A 166 -39.82 -17.22 37.19
N GLU A 167 -39.06 -16.14 37.40
CA GLU A 167 -39.55 -14.76 37.31
C GLU A 167 -39.84 -14.40 35.84
N ILE A 168 -38.90 -14.69 34.93
CA ILE A 168 -39.07 -14.52 33.47
C ILE A 168 -40.28 -15.29 32.93
N ALA A 169 -40.52 -16.51 33.43
CA ALA A 169 -41.69 -17.31 33.05
C ALA A 169 -43.02 -16.72 33.57
N ASN A 170 -43.02 -16.07 34.73
CA ASN A 170 -44.19 -15.36 35.25
C ASN A 170 -44.44 -14.03 34.52
N ASP A 171 -43.38 -13.37 34.05
CA ASP A 171 -43.43 -12.11 33.30
C ASP A 171 -43.89 -12.28 31.83
N GLY A 172 -44.12 -13.52 31.38
CA GLY A 172 -44.69 -13.82 30.06
C GLY A 172 -43.71 -13.70 28.89
N LEU A 173 -42.41 -13.92 29.12
CA LEU A 173 -41.38 -13.89 28.09
C LEU A 173 -41.22 -15.24 27.38
N ASP A 174 -41.19 -15.19 26.04
CA ASP A 174 -41.09 -16.31 25.09
C ASP A 174 -39.67 -16.96 25.04
N TRP A 175 -39.04 -17.17 26.21
CA TRP A 175 -37.65 -17.65 26.38
C TRP A 175 -37.60 -18.99 27.14
N THR A 176 -36.81 -19.95 26.66
CA THR A 176 -36.62 -21.23 27.35
C THR A 176 -35.57 -21.13 28.48
N PRO A 177 -35.60 -22.02 29.48
CA PRO A 177 -34.53 -22.12 30.48
C PRO A 177 -33.14 -22.29 29.85
N GLU A 178 -33.05 -22.98 28.71
CA GLU A 178 -31.86 -23.14 27.90
C GLU A 178 -31.38 -21.82 27.28
N ASP A 179 -32.25 -21.03 26.66
CA ASP A 179 -31.92 -19.69 26.11
C ASP A 179 -31.36 -18.77 27.20
N ILE A 180 -31.98 -18.81 28.39
CA ILE A 180 -31.59 -18.01 29.56
C ILE A 180 -30.20 -18.45 30.07
N ALA A 181 -29.95 -19.76 30.18
CA ALA A 181 -28.66 -20.30 30.60
C ALA A 181 -27.53 -20.00 29.59
N GLU A 182 -27.79 -20.11 28.28
CA GLU A 182 -26.82 -19.77 27.24
C GLU A 182 -26.50 -18.26 27.25
N PHE A 183 -27.51 -17.40 27.35
CA PHE A 183 -27.33 -15.95 27.45
C PHE A 183 -26.51 -15.54 28.68
N ILE A 184 -26.81 -16.10 29.85
CA ILE A 184 -26.03 -15.88 31.08
C ILE A 184 -24.59 -16.37 30.91
N GLY A 185 -24.38 -17.55 30.29
CA GLY A 185 -23.06 -18.07 29.96
C GLY A 185 -22.26 -17.13 29.04
N VAL A 186 -22.92 -16.51 28.05
CA VAL A 186 -22.32 -15.46 27.20
C VAL A 186 -21.92 -14.25 28.04
N LEU A 187 -22.79 -13.71 28.90
CA LEU A 187 -22.48 -12.55 29.76
C LEU A 187 -21.27 -12.80 30.67
N VAL A 188 -21.19 -13.99 31.29
CA VAL A 188 -20.03 -14.38 32.13
C VAL A 188 -18.77 -14.56 31.28
N SER A 189 -18.85 -15.19 30.10
CA SER A 189 -17.71 -15.36 29.20
C SER A 189 -17.09 -14.03 28.73
N GLN A 190 -17.93 -12.99 28.58
CA GLN A 190 -17.52 -11.64 28.20
C GLN A 190 -17.13 -10.75 29.40
N LYS A 191 -17.19 -11.29 30.63
CA LYS A 191 -16.97 -10.56 31.89
C LYS A 191 -17.95 -9.40 32.14
N ILE A 192 -19.16 -9.49 31.59
CA ILE A 192 -20.26 -8.54 31.84
C ILE A 192 -21.00 -8.91 33.13
N ALA A 193 -20.96 -10.19 33.51
CA ALA A 193 -21.49 -10.72 34.77
C ALA A 193 -20.45 -11.55 35.52
N ILE A 194 -20.56 -11.56 36.85
CA ILE A 194 -19.67 -12.20 37.81
C ILE A 194 -20.45 -13.26 38.59
N ILE A 195 -19.87 -14.46 38.73
CA ILE A 195 -20.42 -15.52 39.59
C ILE A 195 -20.03 -15.23 41.05
N LEU A 196 -21.02 -15.20 41.94
CA LEU A 196 -20.85 -14.99 43.38
C LEU A 196 -20.85 -16.34 44.12
N SER A 197 -19.69 -17.01 44.16
CA SER A 197 -19.49 -18.13 45.08
C SER A 197 -19.51 -17.63 46.54
N PRO A 198 -20.23 -18.31 47.47
CA PRO A 198 -20.33 -17.86 48.86
C PRO A 198 -18.98 -17.95 49.57
N ALA A 199 -18.52 -16.83 50.14
CA ALA A 199 -17.29 -16.79 50.92
C ALA A 199 -17.41 -17.64 52.19
N ALA A 200 -16.38 -18.43 52.49
CA ALA A 200 -16.28 -19.16 53.75
C ALA A 200 -16.25 -18.17 54.93
N LYS A 201 -17.10 -18.41 55.95
CA LYS A 201 -17.14 -17.59 57.16
C LYS A 201 -15.85 -17.77 57.97
N THR A 202 -14.96 -16.79 57.93
CA THR A 202 -13.86 -16.67 58.88
C THR A 202 -14.40 -16.11 60.21
N SER A 203 -14.45 -16.95 61.24
CA SER A 203 -14.67 -16.53 62.62
C SER A 203 -13.40 -15.87 63.19
N PRO A 204 -13.51 -14.80 63.99
CA PRO A 204 -12.36 -14.08 64.54
C PRO A 204 -11.79 -14.76 65.80
N ASP A 205 -11.21 -15.96 65.65
CA ASP A 205 -10.53 -16.70 66.73
C ASP A 205 -9.39 -17.58 66.18
N ALA A 206 -8.33 -16.94 65.64
CA ALA A 206 -7.15 -17.64 65.09
C ALA A 206 -5.88 -16.75 65.00
N VAL A 207 -5.62 -15.88 65.99
CA VAL A 207 -4.47 -14.95 65.99
C VAL A 207 -3.54 -15.19 67.20
N GLU A 208 -3.20 -16.45 67.46
CA GLU A 208 -2.21 -16.81 68.49
C GLU A 208 -1.51 -18.14 68.14
N SER A 209 -0.31 -18.05 67.53
CA SER A 209 0.68 -19.17 67.38
C SER A 209 1.83 -18.84 66.42
N ILE A 210 1.67 -17.92 65.46
CA ILE A 210 2.70 -17.59 64.46
C ILE A 210 3.78 -16.63 65.04
N PHE A 211 4.32 -16.97 66.21
CA PHE A 211 5.37 -16.19 66.88
C PHE A 211 6.27 -17.05 67.79
N GLU A 212 6.87 -18.11 67.25
CA GLU A 212 8.11 -18.67 67.83
C GLU A 212 8.89 -19.52 66.81
N ARG A 213 10.24 -19.37 66.79
CA ARG A 213 11.23 -20.29 66.18
C ARG A 213 11.04 -20.52 64.66
N ASP A 214 11.72 -19.84 63.74
CA ASP A 214 13.05 -19.23 63.74
C ASP A 214 14.23 -20.18 64.05
N SER A 215 15.33 -20.00 63.30
CA SER A 215 16.62 -20.71 63.33
C SER A 215 16.63 -22.23 63.02
N GLN A 216 17.14 -22.60 61.83
CA GLN A 216 18.48 -23.23 61.68
C GLN A 216 18.86 -23.55 60.22
N LEU A 217 19.92 -22.89 59.76
CA LEU A 217 21.11 -23.41 59.05
C LEU A 217 20.93 -24.61 58.08
N GLU A 218 21.01 -24.38 56.77
CA GLU A 218 22.26 -24.51 55.96
C GLU A 218 22.85 -25.94 55.82
N LYS A 219 22.78 -26.50 54.59
CA LYS A 219 23.97 -26.82 53.75
C LYS A 219 23.64 -27.49 52.40
N THR A 220 24.44 -27.14 51.39
CA THR A 220 24.60 -27.77 50.06
C THR A 220 25.83 -28.73 50.10
N PRO A 221 26.23 -29.50 49.05
CA PRO A 221 25.66 -29.65 47.70
C PRO A 221 25.62 -31.10 47.09
N ALA A 222 25.13 -31.16 45.83
CA ALA A 222 25.65 -31.95 44.70
C ALA A 222 25.23 -33.42 44.42
N ALA A 223 24.93 -33.61 43.11
CA ALA A 223 25.25 -34.75 42.23
C ALA A 223 24.36 -36.02 42.15
N ALA A 224 23.87 -36.23 40.91
CA ALA A 224 23.70 -37.49 40.18
C ALA A 224 22.91 -38.67 40.79
N SER A 225 21.79 -39.02 40.13
CA SER A 225 21.75 -40.23 39.27
C SER A 225 20.55 -40.21 38.30
N GLN A 226 20.61 -41.03 37.25
CA GLN A 226 19.52 -41.25 36.30
C GLN A 226 18.68 -42.44 36.76
N GLU A 227 17.35 -42.35 36.65
CA GLU A 227 16.56 -43.49 36.18
C GLU A 227 15.22 -43.04 35.59
N LYS A 228 14.65 -43.87 34.69
CA LYS A 228 13.49 -43.51 33.86
C LYS A 228 12.63 -44.72 33.51
N PRO A 229 11.39 -44.81 33.99
CA PRO A 229 10.36 -45.64 33.38
C PRO A 229 9.82 -44.98 32.09
N SER A 230 9.59 -45.81 31.06
CA SER A 230 8.92 -45.42 29.81
C SER A 230 7.51 -46.04 29.75
N PRO A 231 6.65 -45.73 28.74
CA PRO A 231 5.27 -45.34 29.02
C PRO A 231 4.22 -46.45 28.89
N THR A 232 3.13 -46.30 29.63
CA THR A 232 1.84 -46.92 29.33
C THR A 232 1.22 -46.23 28.10
N GLN A 233 0.84 -46.97 27.06
CA GLN A 233 0.19 -46.40 25.89
C GLN A 233 -1.30 -46.08 26.14
N PRO A 234 -1.86 -45.05 25.47
CA PRO A 234 -3.22 -44.59 25.68
C PRO A 234 -4.28 -45.45 24.96
N GLY A 235 -5.48 -45.50 25.52
CA GLY A 235 -6.66 -46.02 24.82
C GLY A 235 -7.05 -45.14 23.63
N ARG A 236 -7.39 -45.75 22.49
CA ARG A 236 -7.87 -45.04 21.30
C ARG A 236 -9.26 -44.43 21.51
N GLY A 237 -9.40 -43.12 21.36
CA GLY A 237 -10.72 -42.48 21.28
C GLY A 237 -10.69 -40.98 20.97
N LYS A 238 -11.15 -40.60 19.77
CA LYS A 238 -11.57 -39.25 19.33
C LYS A 238 -10.50 -38.12 19.32
N GLY A 239 -10.23 -37.58 18.12
CA GLY A 239 -10.40 -36.12 17.96
C GLY A 239 -9.19 -35.17 17.81
N ASN A 240 -8.03 -35.57 17.28
CA ASN A 240 -6.97 -34.62 16.93
C ASN A 240 -7.36 -33.70 15.73
N TYR A 241 -8.10 -32.62 16.02
CA TYR A 241 -8.38 -31.52 15.08
C TYR A 241 -8.03 -30.12 15.63
N ALA A 242 -7.70 -29.98 16.91
CA ALA A 242 -7.50 -28.68 17.57
C ALA A 242 -6.12 -28.01 17.31
N SER A 243 -5.06 -28.79 17.11
CA SER A 243 -3.67 -28.27 17.06
C SER A 243 -3.38 -27.38 15.85
N SER A 244 -3.95 -27.70 14.69
CA SER A 244 -3.77 -26.93 13.45
C SER A 244 -4.37 -25.52 13.55
N GLY A 245 -5.48 -25.36 14.29
CA GLY A 245 -6.14 -24.07 14.48
C GLY A 245 -5.31 -23.12 15.34
N ALA A 246 -4.74 -23.61 16.44
CA ALA A 246 -3.96 -22.80 17.39
C ALA A 246 -2.68 -22.21 16.78
N LEU A 247 -1.98 -22.95 15.92
CA LEU A 247 -0.82 -22.44 15.20
C LEU A 247 -1.21 -21.38 14.16
N LEU A 248 -2.34 -21.57 13.49
CA LEU A 248 -2.86 -20.60 12.51
C LEU A 248 -3.33 -19.31 13.18
N SER A 249 -4.07 -19.37 14.29
CA SER A 249 -4.53 -18.18 15.02
C SER A 249 -3.37 -17.42 15.69
N GLY A 250 -2.36 -18.14 16.22
CA GLY A 250 -1.11 -17.56 16.69
C GLY A 250 -0.35 -16.80 15.59
N LEU A 251 -0.21 -17.39 14.40
CA LEU A 251 0.44 -16.72 13.26
C LEU A 251 -0.38 -15.50 12.77
N LEU A 252 -1.70 -15.62 12.71
CA LEU A 252 -2.59 -14.51 12.30
C LEU A 252 -2.55 -13.33 13.29
N THR A 253 -2.44 -13.58 14.60
CA THR A 253 -2.25 -12.51 15.59
C THR A 253 -0.88 -11.85 15.49
N TRP A 254 0.20 -12.61 15.26
CA TRP A 254 1.53 -12.05 14.98
C TRP A 254 1.56 -11.19 13.71
N CYS A 255 0.99 -11.66 12.60
CA CYS A 255 0.81 -10.84 11.40
C CYS A 255 -0.07 -9.60 11.66
N GLY A 256 -1.06 -9.70 12.56
CA GLY A 256 -1.87 -8.58 13.02
C GLY A 256 -1.05 -7.49 13.73
N TYR A 257 -0.18 -7.88 14.67
CA TYR A 257 0.74 -6.96 15.35
C TYR A 257 1.78 -6.34 14.40
N LEU A 258 2.29 -7.10 13.41
CA LEU A 258 3.20 -6.56 12.39
C LEU A 258 2.53 -5.52 11.47
N ILE A 259 1.22 -5.64 11.24
CA ILE A 259 0.46 -4.65 10.45
C ILE A 259 0.00 -3.47 11.29
N SER A 260 -0.49 -3.68 12.51
CA SER A 260 -1.04 -2.60 13.33
C SER A 260 -0.90 -2.80 14.84
N VAL A 261 -0.34 -1.79 15.52
CA VAL A 261 -0.28 -1.68 16.99
C VAL A 261 -0.90 -0.34 17.40
N ARG A 262 -1.70 -0.31 18.49
CA ARG A 262 -2.27 0.93 19.05
C ARG A 262 -1.71 1.19 20.44
N LEU A 263 -1.15 2.39 20.66
CA LEU A 263 -0.63 2.85 21.93
C LEU A 263 -1.45 4.08 22.39
N PRO A 264 -2.43 3.91 23.29
CA PRO A 264 -3.10 5.05 23.92
C PRO A 264 -2.13 5.76 24.87
N LEU A 265 -1.88 7.05 24.65
CA LEU A 265 -0.85 7.80 25.38
C LEU A 265 -1.44 8.66 26.51
N LEU A 266 -2.58 9.33 26.27
CA LEU A 266 -3.16 10.28 27.21
C LEU A 266 -4.67 10.42 27.05
N HIS A 267 -5.36 10.85 28.11
CA HIS A 267 -6.74 11.32 28.01
C HIS A 267 -6.75 12.74 27.43
N ALA A 268 -7.47 12.94 26.32
CA ALA A 268 -7.40 14.20 25.59
C ALA A 268 -8.34 15.28 26.16
N GLU A 269 -9.46 14.89 26.79
CA GLU A 269 -10.47 15.80 27.33
C GLU A 269 -9.92 16.91 28.25
N PRO A 270 -9.00 16.68 29.22
CA PRO A 270 -8.48 17.74 30.08
C PRO A 270 -7.60 18.76 29.34
N TRP A 271 -7.04 18.39 28.18
CA TRP A 271 -6.23 19.27 27.34
C TRP A 271 -7.11 20.00 26.32
N ALA A 272 -7.97 19.27 25.62
CA ALA A 272 -8.92 19.82 24.66
C ALA A 272 -9.88 20.83 25.31
N SER A 273 -10.43 20.53 26.49
CA SER A 273 -11.32 21.46 27.23
C SER A 273 -10.61 22.75 27.68
N ARG A 274 -9.30 22.70 28.00
CA ARG A 274 -8.50 23.89 28.32
C ARG A 274 -8.13 24.72 27.10
N LEU A 275 -7.86 24.08 25.96
CA LEU A 275 -7.54 24.76 24.70
C LEU A 275 -8.79 25.29 23.98
N THR A 276 -9.95 24.66 24.18
CA THR A 276 -11.20 25.01 23.49
C THR A 276 -11.57 26.50 23.65
N PRO A 277 -11.56 27.12 24.84
CA PRO A 277 -11.83 28.57 24.97
C PRO A 277 -10.88 29.47 24.16
N ILE A 278 -9.63 29.04 23.92
CA ILE A 278 -8.63 29.81 23.16
C ILE A 278 -8.90 29.70 21.66
N VAL A 279 -9.32 28.53 21.17
CA VAL A 279 -9.62 28.31 19.74
C VAL A 279 -11.09 28.50 19.36
N GLN A 280 -11.99 28.58 20.34
CA GLN A 280 -13.43 28.83 20.17
C GLN A 280 -13.74 30.06 19.30
N PRO A 281 -13.00 31.19 19.37
CA PRO A 281 -13.15 32.27 18.41
C PRO A 281 -13.01 31.80 16.96
N LEU A 282 -11.98 31.01 16.62
CA LEU A 282 -11.72 30.49 15.27
C LEU A 282 -12.81 29.52 14.77
N LEU A 283 -13.58 28.90 15.68
CA LEU A 283 -14.72 28.04 15.36
C LEU A 283 -16.04 28.84 15.23
N GLY A 284 -16.09 30.04 15.83
CA GLY A 284 -17.23 30.96 15.81
C GLY A 284 -17.49 31.61 14.45
N GLY A 285 -18.75 31.93 14.16
CA GLY A 285 -19.25 32.24 12.81
C GLY A 285 -18.42 33.26 12.01
N TYR A 286 -18.22 34.47 12.53
CA TYR A 286 -17.53 35.55 11.81
C TYR A 286 -16.03 35.27 11.60
N VAL A 287 -15.32 34.89 12.66
CA VAL A 287 -13.87 34.65 12.59
C VAL A 287 -13.56 33.42 11.74
N ARG A 288 -14.39 32.38 11.77
CA ARG A 288 -14.28 31.22 10.88
C ARG A 288 -14.40 31.61 9.40
N VAL A 289 -15.26 32.57 9.05
CA VAL A 289 -15.31 33.10 7.67
C VAL A 289 -14.00 33.80 7.32
N VAL A 290 -13.47 34.65 8.20
CA VAL A 290 -12.17 35.33 7.98
C VAL A 290 -11.03 34.31 7.83
N ALA A 291 -10.97 33.27 8.67
CA ALA A 291 -9.97 32.22 8.60
C ALA A 291 -10.07 31.38 7.33
N VAL A 292 -11.29 31.01 6.89
CA VAL A 292 -11.51 30.32 5.61
C VAL A 292 -11.12 31.21 4.43
N SER A 293 -11.46 32.50 4.45
CA SER A 293 -11.01 33.46 3.43
C SER A 293 -9.48 33.59 3.40
N TYR A 294 -8.81 33.59 4.56
CA TYR A 294 -7.35 33.60 4.66
C TYR A 294 -6.71 32.32 4.08
N ILE A 295 -7.28 31.15 4.36
CA ILE A 295 -6.83 29.87 3.76
C ILE A 295 -6.99 29.90 2.24
N VAL A 296 -8.16 30.29 1.73
CA VAL A 296 -8.43 30.39 0.29
C VAL A 296 -7.50 31.39 -0.38
N LEU A 297 -7.27 32.57 0.22
CA LEU A 297 -6.34 33.57 -0.29
C LEU A 297 -4.90 33.03 -0.37
N SER A 298 -4.45 32.33 0.67
CA SER A 298 -3.12 31.71 0.72
C SER A 298 -2.93 30.67 -0.39
N LEU A 299 -3.92 29.81 -0.61
CA LEU A 299 -3.89 28.81 -1.68
C LEU A 299 -3.94 29.44 -3.09
N VAL A 300 -4.69 30.53 -3.29
CA VAL A 300 -4.72 31.28 -4.56
C VAL A 300 -3.37 31.95 -4.85
N TYR A 301 -2.76 32.59 -3.84
CA TYR A 301 -1.42 33.18 -4.00
C TYR A 301 -0.35 32.11 -4.22
N ALA A 302 -0.45 30.94 -3.57
CA ALA A 302 0.44 29.81 -3.82
C ALA A 302 0.33 29.28 -5.27
N ALA A 303 -0.89 29.12 -5.79
CA ALA A 303 -1.12 28.70 -7.17
C ALA A 303 -0.53 29.68 -8.20
N GLY A 304 -0.65 31.00 -7.94
CA GLY A 304 -0.02 32.04 -8.76
C GLY A 304 1.51 32.00 -8.77
N ASN A 305 2.13 31.58 -7.65
CA ASN A 305 3.58 31.56 -7.45
C ASN A 305 4.21 30.16 -7.55
N ARG A 306 3.53 29.24 -8.26
CA ARG A 306 3.88 27.82 -8.37
C ARG A 306 5.34 27.54 -8.78
N ALA A 307 5.98 28.39 -9.58
CA ALA A 307 7.37 28.22 -10.01
C ALA A 307 8.37 28.36 -8.84
N ARG A 308 8.31 29.49 -8.12
CA ARG A 308 9.14 29.72 -6.92
C ARG A 308 8.85 28.68 -5.82
N LEU A 309 7.64 28.11 -5.79
CA LEU A 309 7.30 26.99 -4.90
C LEU A 309 7.90 25.65 -5.37
N SER A 310 7.90 25.33 -6.67
CA SER A 310 8.55 24.10 -7.17
C SER A 310 10.06 24.11 -6.95
N ASP A 311 10.70 25.28 -7.03
CA ASP A 311 12.14 25.43 -6.77
C ASP A 311 12.48 25.12 -5.30
N GLU A 312 11.59 25.45 -4.36
CA GLU A 312 11.73 25.02 -2.96
C GLU A 312 11.35 23.55 -2.76
N LEU A 313 10.33 23.03 -3.48
CA LEU A 313 9.90 21.63 -3.37
C LEU A 313 11.03 20.65 -3.74
N LEU A 314 11.82 20.96 -4.77
CA LEU A 314 12.97 20.13 -5.16
C LEU A 314 14.04 20.02 -4.05
N LYS A 315 14.19 21.06 -3.23
CA LYS A 315 15.15 21.07 -2.10
C LYS A 315 14.64 20.29 -0.87
N VAL A 316 13.36 19.90 -0.82
CA VAL A 316 12.81 19.10 0.30
C VAL A 316 13.40 17.68 0.35
N PHE A 317 13.96 17.21 -0.77
CA PHE A 317 14.67 15.92 -0.83
C PHE A 317 16.08 15.95 -0.23
N ASP A 318 16.58 17.10 0.23
CA ASP A 318 17.85 17.24 0.95
C ASP A 318 17.83 16.48 2.29
N SER A 319 18.67 15.45 2.38
CA SER A 319 18.85 14.59 3.56
C SER A 319 19.18 15.37 4.83
N ASN A 320 19.85 16.53 4.72
CA ASN A 320 20.22 17.37 5.86
C ASN A 320 18.99 17.97 6.57
N GLN A 321 17.82 17.96 5.94
CA GLN A 321 16.61 18.62 6.43
C GLN A 321 15.53 17.66 6.93
N TRP A 322 15.74 16.34 6.79
CA TRP A 322 14.74 15.33 7.19
C TRP A 322 14.35 15.43 8.67
N LEU A 323 15.28 15.80 9.56
CA LEU A 323 14.97 16.01 10.98
C LEU A 323 13.95 17.14 11.19
N VAL A 324 14.11 18.26 10.48
CA VAL A 324 13.19 19.40 10.56
C VAL A 324 11.82 19.02 9.99
N MET A 325 11.80 18.32 8.86
CA MET A 325 10.57 17.81 8.23
C MET A 325 9.82 16.82 9.15
N ILE A 326 10.53 15.90 9.82
CA ILE A 326 9.94 14.94 10.77
C ILE A 326 9.36 15.67 12.00
N VAL A 327 10.08 16.63 12.58
CA VAL A 327 9.59 17.43 13.72
C VAL A 327 8.36 18.24 13.31
N ALA A 328 8.39 18.91 12.15
CA ALA A 328 7.25 19.63 11.60
C ALA A 328 6.04 18.71 11.37
N TRP A 329 6.25 17.50 10.83
CA TRP A 329 5.21 16.50 10.62
C TRP A 329 4.56 16.07 11.94
N VAL A 330 5.35 15.75 12.96
CA VAL A 330 4.83 15.37 14.30
C VAL A 330 4.01 16.52 14.90
N VAL A 331 4.53 17.76 14.86
CA VAL A 331 3.82 18.93 15.38
C VAL A 331 2.51 19.17 14.66
N LEU A 332 2.49 19.07 13.32
CA LEU A 332 1.27 19.22 12.53
C LEU A 332 0.23 18.13 12.84
N LYS A 333 0.64 16.88 13.01
CA LYS A 333 -0.30 15.80 13.38
C LYS A 333 -0.78 15.89 14.83
N VAL A 334 0.00 16.46 15.75
CA VAL A 334 -0.51 16.84 17.07
C VAL A 334 -1.57 17.96 16.96
N VAL A 335 -1.34 18.98 16.13
CA VAL A 335 -2.33 20.05 15.86
C VAL A 335 -3.59 19.48 15.19
N HIS A 336 -3.46 18.50 14.30
CA HIS A 336 -4.56 17.80 13.64
C HIS A 336 -5.49 17.11 14.65
N GLU A 337 -4.97 16.23 15.51
CA GLU A 337 -5.78 15.56 16.53
C GLU A 337 -6.41 16.55 17.52
N PHE A 338 -5.66 17.57 17.96
CA PHE A 338 -6.22 18.63 18.80
C PHE A 338 -7.31 19.45 18.08
N GLY A 339 -7.24 19.59 16.77
CA GLY A 339 -8.27 20.23 15.96
C GLY A 339 -9.61 19.49 15.98
N HIS A 340 -9.60 18.16 15.86
CA HIS A 340 -10.79 17.34 16.06
C HIS A 340 -11.29 17.42 17.51
N ALA A 341 -10.39 17.28 18.49
CA ALA A 341 -10.73 17.28 19.91
C ALA A 341 -11.37 18.60 20.37
N CYS A 342 -10.79 19.75 20.03
CA CYS A 342 -11.34 21.06 20.42
C CYS A 342 -12.66 21.36 19.69
N THR A 343 -12.81 20.91 18.45
CA THR A 343 -14.08 21.07 17.71
C THR A 343 -15.19 20.16 18.28
N ALA A 344 -14.83 18.98 18.80
CA ALA A 344 -15.72 18.11 19.55
C ALA A 344 -16.17 18.77 20.86
N CYS A 345 -15.23 19.25 21.68
CA CYS A 345 -15.54 19.99 22.91
C CYS A 345 -16.43 21.24 22.66
N TYR A 346 -16.15 22.01 21.60
CA TYR A 346 -16.97 23.16 21.20
C TYR A 346 -18.42 22.79 20.86
N HIS A 347 -18.65 21.56 20.37
CA HIS A 347 -19.98 21.02 20.11
C HIS A 347 -20.57 20.19 21.28
N GLY A 348 -19.97 20.25 22.47
CA GLY A 348 -20.45 19.56 23.68
C GLY A 348 -20.21 18.05 23.67
N VAL A 349 -19.29 17.56 22.83
CA VAL A 349 -18.94 16.15 22.71
C VAL A 349 -17.74 15.84 23.62
N ARG A 350 -17.87 14.77 24.42
CA ARG A 350 -16.77 14.23 25.24
C ARG A 350 -15.68 13.63 24.36
N VAL A 351 -14.43 13.81 24.75
CA VAL A 351 -13.26 13.33 23.99
C VAL A 351 -12.59 12.20 24.75
N GLY A 352 -12.28 11.09 24.08
CA GLY A 352 -11.67 9.92 24.70
C GLY A 352 -10.15 10.06 24.88
N ARG A 353 -9.44 8.96 24.62
CA ARG A 353 -7.97 8.94 24.65
C ARG A 353 -7.40 9.38 23.30
N ALA A 354 -6.28 10.09 23.35
CA ALA A 354 -5.39 10.29 22.22
C ALA A 354 -4.16 9.37 22.34
N GLY A 355 -3.56 9.04 21.20
CA GLY A 355 -2.41 8.16 21.15
C GLY A 355 -1.77 8.11 19.77
N VAL A 356 -0.90 7.12 19.59
CA VAL A 356 -0.29 6.79 18.30
C VAL A 356 -0.60 5.34 17.98
N MET A 357 -1.00 5.09 16.74
CA MET A 357 -1.02 3.75 16.17
C MET A 357 0.10 3.62 15.14
N PHE A 358 0.84 2.53 15.18
CA PHE A 358 1.78 2.17 14.12
C PHE A 358 1.05 1.30 13.11
N PHE A 359 1.11 1.66 11.83
CA PHE A 359 0.53 0.91 10.72
C PHE A 359 1.62 0.61 9.69
N MET A 360 2.03 -0.65 9.55
CA MET A 360 3.22 -1.07 8.78
C MET A 360 4.46 -0.22 9.14
N PHE A 361 4.72 -0.08 10.44
CA PHE A 361 5.72 0.82 11.05
C PHE A 361 5.56 2.33 10.84
N ALA A 362 4.65 2.81 9.96
CA ALA A 362 4.35 4.23 9.87
C ALA A 362 3.55 4.69 11.11
N PRO A 363 4.01 5.69 11.89
CA PRO A 363 3.21 6.24 12.97
C PRO A 363 2.02 7.02 12.39
N LEU A 364 0.88 6.93 13.06
CA LEU A 364 -0.33 7.70 12.80
C LEU A 364 -0.87 8.15 14.16
N ALA A 365 -1.04 9.45 14.35
CA ALA A 365 -1.73 9.96 15.52
C ALA A 365 -3.22 9.57 15.47
N TYR A 366 -3.90 9.59 16.62
CA TYR A 366 -5.35 9.51 16.69
C TYR A 366 -5.87 10.17 17.98
N VAL A 367 -7.06 10.77 17.92
CA VAL A 367 -7.92 11.04 19.06
C VAL A 367 -9.26 10.33 18.92
N ASP A 368 -9.75 9.74 20.01
CA ASP A 368 -11.09 9.18 20.06
C ASP A 368 -12.15 10.28 20.23
N VAL A 369 -12.97 10.47 19.19
CA VAL A 369 -14.16 11.35 19.18
C VAL A 369 -15.44 10.55 18.89
N THR A 370 -15.50 9.28 19.29
CA THR A 370 -16.62 8.37 18.98
C THR A 370 -17.98 8.88 19.50
N ASP A 371 -18.02 9.66 20.59
CA ASP A 371 -19.26 10.27 21.09
C ASP A 371 -19.86 11.30 20.10
N ALA A 372 -19.14 11.76 19.07
CA ALA A 372 -19.65 12.67 18.04
C ALA A 372 -20.82 12.07 17.23
N TRP A 373 -20.92 10.74 17.12
CA TRP A 373 -22.06 10.07 16.48
C TRP A 373 -23.39 10.31 17.20
N LYS A 374 -23.38 10.76 18.47
CA LYS A 374 -24.57 11.15 19.24
C LYS A 374 -25.18 12.49 18.78
N LEU A 375 -24.44 13.31 18.02
CA LEU A 375 -24.92 14.62 17.56
C LEU A 375 -26.00 14.50 16.48
N ARG A 376 -27.20 15.01 16.76
CA ARG A 376 -28.31 15.11 15.79
C ARG A 376 -27.99 16.03 14.61
N SER A 377 -27.10 17.02 14.77
CA SER A 377 -26.71 17.93 13.70
C SER A 377 -25.57 17.36 12.84
N ARG A 378 -25.88 16.94 11.61
CA ARG A 378 -24.87 16.54 10.62
C ARG A 378 -23.79 17.61 10.39
N HIS A 379 -24.14 18.89 10.49
CA HIS A 379 -23.20 20.00 10.27
C HIS A 379 -22.19 20.13 11.41
N ALA A 380 -22.55 19.74 12.63
CA ALA A 380 -21.62 19.66 13.75
C ALA A 380 -20.68 18.43 13.62
N ARG A 381 -21.20 17.29 13.15
CA ARG A 381 -20.36 16.10 12.86
C ARG A 381 -19.36 16.36 11.73
N VAL A 382 -19.80 16.99 10.64
CA VAL A 382 -18.93 17.48 9.54
C VAL A 382 -17.89 18.48 10.06
N ALA A 383 -18.25 19.39 10.98
CA ALA A 383 -17.28 20.32 11.57
C ALA A 383 -16.20 19.60 12.39
N ILE A 384 -16.58 18.60 13.20
CA ILE A 384 -15.62 17.77 13.95
C ILE A 384 -14.72 16.98 13.00
N ALA A 385 -15.28 16.38 11.94
CA ALA A 385 -14.52 15.65 10.93
C ALA A 385 -13.59 16.54 10.10
N LEU A 386 -13.93 17.83 9.88
CA LEU A 386 -13.03 18.80 9.26
C LEU A 386 -12.04 19.45 10.25
N GLY A 387 -12.14 19.16 11.56
CA GLY A 387 -11.40 19.83 12.63
C GLY A 387 -9.89 19.84 12.40
N GLY A 388 -9.26 18.67 12.30
CA GLY A 388 -7.81 18.57 12.12
C GLY A 388 -7.31 19.23 10.83
N VAL A 389 -7.98 18.97 9.70
CA VAL A 389 -7.67 19.60 8.40
C VAL A 389 -7.78 21.13 8.47
N TYR A 390 -8.79 21.66 9.18
CA TYR A 390 -8.97 23.11 9.32
C TYR A 390 -7.82 23.77 10.10
N PHE A 391 -7.39 23.19 11.22
CA PHE A 391 -6.28 23.74 11.99
C PHE A 391 -4.91 23.54 11.29
N GLU A 392 -4.68 22.42 10.60
CA GLU A 392 -3.50 22.26 9.74
C GLU A 392 -3.49 23.32 8.62
N LEU A 393 -4.62 23.58 7.95
CA LEU A 393 -4.71 24.61 6.92
C LEU A 393 -4.44 26.03 7.45
N ILE A 394 -4.81 26.35 8.69
CA ILE A 394 -4.42 27.62 9.33
C ILE A 394 -2.90 27.68 9.48
N CYS A 395 -2.26 26.64 10.02
CA CYS A 395 -0.80 26.56 10.16
C CYS A 395 -0.07 26.66 8.81
N GLY A 396 -0.56 25.94 7.79
CA GLY A 396 -0.04 26.01 6.44
C GLY A 396 -0.20 27.40 5.81
N SER A 397 -1.31 28.08 6.06
CA SER A 397 -1.54 29.45 5.59
C SER A 397 -0.57 30.44 6.23
N ILE A 398 -0.36 30.35 7.55
CA ILE A 398 0.64 31.17 8.25
C ILE A 398 2.04 30.91 7.65
N ALA A 399 2.42 29.65 7.47
CA ALA A 399 3.70 29.27 6.86
C ALA A 399 3.85 29.79 5.42
N PHE A 400 2.79 29.77 4.61
CA PHE A 400 2.78 30.36 3.28
C PHE A 400 3.13 31.86 3.32
N TRP A 401 2.50 32.64 4.19
CA TRP A 401 2.79 34.08 4.29
C TRP A 401 4.16 34.38 4.88
N VAL A 402 4.72 33.51 5.73
CA VAL A 402 6.15 33.58 6.13
C VAL A 402 7.07 33.35 4.92
N TRP A 403 6.90 32.27 4.16
CA TRP A 403 7.69 32.01 2.94
C TRP A 403 7.55 33.14 1.89
N TRP A 404 6.35 33.70 1.77
CA TRP A 404 6.09 34.83 0.88
C TRP A 404 6.89 36.07 1.27
N SER A 405 6.89 36.39 2.57
CA SER A 405 7.50 37.60 3.14
C SER A 405 9.03 37.55 3.22
N PHE A 406 9.62 36.35 3.30
CA PHE A 406 11.07 36.15 3.36
C PHE A 406 11.60 35.57 2.03
N PRO A 407 12.20 36.40 1.14
CA PRO A 407 12.79 35.91 -0.10
C PRO A 407 14.15 35.24 0.13
N GLY A 408 14.13 34.02 0.69
CA GLY A 408 15.29 33.13 0.80
C GLY A 408 15.72 32.78 2.23
N GLY A 409 16.78 31.97 2.32
CA GLY A 409 17.32 31.47 3.59
C GLY A 409 16.49 30.34 4.22
N VAL A 410 17.00 29.79 5.34
CA VAL A 410 16.44 28.62 6.03
C VAL A 410 14.99 28.84 6.46
N VAL A 411 14.66 30.04 6.96
CA VAL A 411 13.30 30.39 7.42
C VAL A 411 12.28 30.25 6.28
N ALA A 412 12.59 30.75 5.08
CA ALA A 412 11.71 30.62 3.92
C ALA A 412 11.55 29.15 3.52
N HIS A 413 12.64 28.39 3.48
CA HIS A 413 12.61 26.99 3.07
C HIS A 413 11.80 26.10 4.05
N VAL A 414 12.00 26.25 5.36
CA VAL A 414 11.22 25.53 6.38
C VAL A 414 9.74 25.96 6.34
N ALA A 415 9.46 27.24 6.09
CA ALA A 415 8.09 27.71 5.90
C ALA A 415 7.42 27.11 4.65
N ALA A 416 8.16 26.91 3.55
CA ALA A 416 7.67 26.18 2.38
C ALA A 416 7.37 24.70 2.71
N GLN A 417 8.27 24.00 3.41
CA GLN A 417 8.04 22.62 3.87
C GLN A 417 6.75 22.50 4.69
N VAL A 418 6.57 23.37 5.69
CA VAL A 418 5.36 23.38 6.54
C VAL A 418 4.10 23.69 5.73
N PHE A 419 4.17 24.64 4.78
CA PHE A 419 3.04 24.91 3.88
C PHE A 419 2.68 23.70 3.01
N PHE A 420 3.64 23.03 2.38
CA PHE A 420 3.39 21.84 1.56
C PHE A 420 2.72 20.73 2.37
N LEU A 421 3.19 20.51 3.59
CA LEU A 421 2.78 19.41 4.45
C LEU A 421 1.39 19.64 5.09
N ALA A 422 1.15 20.85 5.61
CA ALA A 422 -0.10 21.24 6.25
C ALA A 422 -1.20 21.68 5.27
N GLY A 423 -0.82 22.10 4.05
CA GLY A 423 -1.72 22.52 2.99
C GLY A 423 -1.96 21.41 1.95
N PRO A 424 -1.30 21.45 0.77
CA PRO A 424 -1.55 20.51 -0.33
C PRO A 424 -1.51 19.03 0.05
N ALA A 425 -0.52 18.57 0.83
CA ALA A 425 -0.40 17.15 1.18
C ALA A 425 -1.53 16.69 2.12
N THR A 426 -1.83 17.50 3.14
CA THR A 426 -2.96 17.23 4.06
C THR A 426 -4.30 17.25 3.34
N LEU A 427 -4.53 18.17 2.39
CA LEU A 427 -5.73 18.14 1.53
C LEU A 427 -5.81 16.87 0.68
N LEU A 428 -4.73 16.51 -0.02
CA LEU A 428 -4.71 15.34 -0.92
C LEU A 428 -4.96 14.03 -0.17
N VAL A 429 -4.39 13.88 1.03
CA VAL A 429 -4.54 12.67 1.86
C VAL A 429 -5.88 12.67 2.60
N ASN A 430 -6.16 13.68 3.43
CA ASN A 430 -7.29 13.62 4.36
C ASN A 430 -8.63 13.99 3.73
N ALA A 431 -8.69 14.80 2.67
CA ALA A 431 -9.95 15.07 1.97
C ALA A 431 -10.40 13.91 1.05
N ASN A 432 -9.60 12.85 0.91
CA ASN A 432 -9.91 11.68 0.09
C ASN A 432 -11.11 10.87 0.67
N PRO A 433 -12.27 10.83 -0.02
CA PRO A 433 -13.46 10.14 0.50
C PRO A 433 -13.43 8.61 0.32
N LEU A 434 -12.40 8.06 -0.33
CA LEU A 434 -12.31 6.63 -0.68
C LEU A 434 -11.55 5.80 0.37
N LEU A 435 -10.67 6.43 1.16
CA LEU A 435 -10.05 5.89 2.37
C LEU A 435 -10.86 6.27 3.61
N ARG A 436 -10.70 5.55 4.73
CA ARG A 436 -11.41 5.85 5.99
C ARG A 436 -10.69 6.97 6.78
N LEU A 437 -10.58 8.14 6.15
CA LEU A 437 -10.02 9.38 6.67
C LEU A 437 -11.14 10.44 6.80
N ASP A 438 -10.81 11.67 7.17
CA ASP A 438 -11.75 12.77 7.40
C ASP A 438 -12.77 12.96 6.27
N GLY A 439 -12.29 13.05 5.02
CA GLY A 439 -13.11 13.24 3.84
C GLY A 439 -14.16 12.15 3.62
N TYR A 440 -13.91 10.93 4.11
CA TYR A 440 -14.91 9.87 4.12
C TYR A 440 -16.00 10.11 5.18
N TYR A 441 -15.64 10.52 6.40
CA TYR A 441 -16.64 10.83 7.44
C TYR A 441 -17.46 12.06 7.06
N VAL A 442 -16.82 13.11 6.55
CA VAL A 442 -17.47 14.30 5.97
C VAL A 442 -18.47 13.89 4.88
N LEU A 443 -18.07 13.02 3.94
CA LEU A 443 -18.99 12.54 2.91
C LEU A 443 -20.14 11.69 3.49
N SER A 444 -19.84 10.81 4.45
CA SER A 444 -20.83 9.96 5.13
C SER A 444 -21.92 10.79 5.82
N ASP A 445 -21.54 11.93 6.43
CA ASP A 445 -22.45 12.83 7.13
C ASP A 445 -23.17 13.83 6.21
N LEU A 446 -22.53 14.31 5.14
CA LEU A 446 -23.20 15.14 4.13
C LEU A 446 -24.29 14.37 3.37
N VAL A 447 -23.99 13.11 3.04
CA VAL A 447 -24.92 12.17 2.37
C VAL A 447 -25.90 11.53 3.35
N ASP A 448 -25.62 11.64 4.66
CA ASP A 448 -26.47 11.14 5.75
C ASP A 448 -26.68 9.62 5.68
N ILE A 449 -25.59 8.89 5.42
CA ILE A 449 -25.53 7.42 5.44
C ILE A 449 -24.46 7.01 6.47
N PRO A 450 -24.83 6.50 7.65
CA PRO A 450 -23.85 5.98 8.62
C PRO A 450 -23.19 4.72 8.07
N ASN A 451 -21.87 4.58 8.29
CA ASN A 451 -21.07 3.45 7.78
C ASN A 451 -21.20 3.23 6.26
N LEU A 452 -21.26 4.32 5.47
CA LEU A 452 -21.37 4.34 4.01
C LEU A 452 -20.51 3.27 3.30
N ARG A 453 -19.23 3.16 3.66
CA ARG A 453 -18.28 2.19 3.06
C ARG A 453 -18.65 0.74 3.36
N GLU A 454 -19.27 0.44 4.50
CA GLU A 454 -19.72 -0.91 4.82
C GLU A 454 -21.06 -1.23 4.16
N GLN A 455 -22.04 -0.34 4.28
CA GLN A 455 -23.37 -0.53 3.65
C GLN A 455 -23.23 -0.66 2.13
N GLY A 456 -22.41 0.19 1.51
CA GLY A 456 -22.07 0.12 0.09
C GLY A 456 -21.34 -1.17 -0.30
N ARG A 457 -20.44 -1.70 0.54
CA ARG A 457 -19.76 -2.99 0.29
C ARG A 457 -20.71 -4.18 0.41
N ARG A 458 -21.63 -4.17 1.39
CA ARG A 458 -22.71 -5.17 1.51
C ARG A 458 -23.61 -5.15 0.27
N LEU A 459 -23.97 -3.96 -0.23
CA LEU A 459 -24.73 -3.77 -1.47
C LEU A 459 -23.99 -4.27 -2.72
N LEU A 460 -22.74 -3.86 -2.91
CA LEU A 460 -21.92 -4.23 -4.07
C LEU A 460 -21.60 -5.73 -4.09
N GLY A 461 -21.18 -6.29 -2.94
CA GLY A 461 -20.94 -7.72 -2.77
C GLY A 461 -22.20 -8.53 -3.05
N GLY A 462 -23.36 -8.13 -2.49
CA GLY A 462 -24.65 -8.76 -2.78
C GLY A 462 -25.06 -8.71 -4.25
N TYR A 463 -24.83 -7.58 -4.93
CA TYR A 463 -25.08 -7.46 -6.37
C TYR A 463 -24.19 -8.39 -7.21
N LEU A 464 -22.89 -8.43 -6.91
CA LEU A 464 -21.93 -9.32 -7.57
C LEU A 464 -22.24 -10.80 -7.29
N GLU A 465 -22.56 -11.16 -6.05
CA GLU A 465 -22.91 -12.52 -5.66
C GLU A 465 -24.21 -13.01 -6.30
N SER A 466 -25.18 -12.10 -6.48
CA SER A 466 -26.41 -12.36 -7.22
C SER A 466 -26.18 -12.51 -8.73
N LYS A 467 -25.37 -11.65 -9.36
CA LYS A 467 -25.09 -11.72 -10.80
C LYS A 467 -24.18 -12.88 -11.20
N LEU A 468 -23.11 -13.14 -10.44
CA LEU A 468 -22.09 -14.15 -10.74
C LEU A 468 -22.53 -15.55 -10.30
N PHE A 469 -22.99 -15.69 -9.05
CA PHE A 469 -23.29 -17.01 -8.47
C PHE A 469 -24.79 -17.29 -8.41
N GLY A 470 -25.65 -16.26 -8.36
CA GLY A 470 -27.10 -16.42 -8.17
C GLY A 470 -27.54 -16.43 -6.71
N ILE A 471 -26.69 -15.96 -5.80
CA ILE A 471 -27.00 -15.86 -4.38
C ILE A 471 -28.01 -14.72 -4.15
N ALA A 472 -28.92 -14.87 -3.19
CA ALA A 472 -29.86 -13.80 -2.85
C ALA A 472 -29.10 -12.60 -2.26
N ALA A 473 -29.28 -11.41 -2.84
CA ALA A 473 -28.67 -10.20 -2.31
C ALA A 473 -29.32 -9.84 -0.96
N PRO A 474 -28.55 -9.43 0.06
CA PRO A 474 -29.11 -9.07 1.37
C PRO A 474 -30.04 -7.86 1.26
N ALA A 475 -31.06 -7.83 2.11
CA ALA A 475 -31.94 -6.68 2.25
C ALA A 475 -31.15 -5.41 2.59
N SER A 476 -31.65 -4.26 2.12
CA SER A 476 -31.01 -2.96 2.35
C SER A 476 -32.04 -1.92 2.72
N HIS A 477 -31.81 -1.23 3.83
CA HIS A 477 -32.61 -0.09 4.29
C HIS A 477 -32.36 1.18 3.45
N LEU A 478 -31.35 1.18 2.56
CA LEU A 478 -31.11 2.29 1.63
C LEU A 478 -32.01 2.17 0.40
N SER A 479 -32.80 3.21 0.15
CA SER A 479 -33.66 3.35 -1.03
C SER A 479 -33.18 4.47 -1.98
N GLY A 480 -33.74 4.50 -3.19
CA GLY A 480 -33.48 5.55 -4.18
C GLY A 480 -32.00 5.80 -4.47
N TRP A 481 -31.64 7.07 -4.64
CA TRP A 481 -30.28 7.50 -4.99
C TRP A 481 -29.23 7.16 -3.91
N ARG A 482 -29.61 7.10 -2.62
CA ARG A 482 -28.69 6.73 -1.52
C ARG A 482 -28.13 5.32 -1.72
N ARG A 483 -28.93 4.39 -2.25
CA ARG A 483 -28.52 3.01 -2.56
C ARG A 483 -27.52 2.94 -3.72
N THR A 484 -27.78 3.64 -4.82
CA THR A 484 -26.88 3.64 -5.98
C THR A 484 -25.58 4.38 -5.68
N PHE A 485 -25.66 5.51 -4.98
CA PHE A 485 -24.49 6.25 -4.49
C PHE A 485 -23.59 5.39 -3.59
N ALA A 486 -24.16 4.69 -2.60
CA ALA A 486 -23.39 3.81 -1.71
C ALA A 486 -22.71 2.66 -2.49
N GLY A 487 -23.37 2.07 -3.49
CA GLY A 487 -22.78 1.05 -4.36
C GLY A 487 -21.61 1.58 -5.21
N LEU A 488 -21.76 2.76 -5.81
CA LEU A 488 -20.71 3.43 -6.59
C LEU A 488 -19.52 3.86 -5.73
N HIS A 489 -19.79 4.45 -4.55
CA HIS A 489 -18.76 4.79 -3.56
C HIS A 489 -17.97 3.55 -3.13
N ALA A 490 -18.64 2.43 -2.84
CA ALA A 490 -17.98 1.19 -2.48
C ALA A 490 -17.12 0.62 -3.62
N ALA A 491 -17.57 0.70 -4.88
CA ALA A 491 -16.78 0.26 -6.03
C ALA A 491 -15.50 1.10 -6.17
N ALA A 492 -15.62 2.43 -6.14
CA ALA A 492 -14.47 3.34 -6.17
C ALA A 492 -13.54 3.14 -4.96
N SER A 493 -14.09 2.96 -3.76
CA SER A 493 -13.35 2.73 -2.51
C SER A 493 -12.65 1.37 -2.48
N VAL A 494 -13.15 0.35 -3.18
CA VAL A 494 -12.48 -0.95 -3.34
C VAL A 494 -11.35 -0.85 -4.38
N VAL A 495 -11.59 -0.26 -5.55
CA VAL A 495 -10.55 -0.06 -6.57
C VAL A 495 -9.41 0.81 -6.03
N PHE A 496 -9.73 1.94 -5.39
CA PHE A 496 -8.73 2.81 -4.76
C PHE A 496 -7.97 2.08 -3.65
N GLN A 497 -8.65 1.29 -2.81
CA GLN A 497 -7.97 0.50 -1.79
C GLN A 497 -6.99 -0.51 -2.40
N PHE A 498 -7.33 -1.21 -3.48
CA PHE A 498 -6.41 -2.15 -4.13
C PHE A 498 -5.18 -1.44 -4.70
N ILE A 499 -5.35 -0.31 -5.38
CA ILE A 499 -4.24 0.49 -5.92
C ILE A 499 -3.35 1.01 -4.77
N TRP A 500 -3.95 1.63 -3.75
CA TRP A 500 -3.23 2.25 -2.64
C TRP A 500 -2.51 1.24 -1.74
N MET A 501 -3.18 0.15 -1.36
CA MET A 501 -2.56 -0.91 -0.55
C MET A 501 -1.55 -1.73 -1.34
N GLY A 502 -1.77 -1.97 -2.64
CA GLY A 502 -0.79 -2.60 -3.52
C GLY A 502 0.49 -1.77 -3.64
N GLY A 503 0.35 -0.47 -3.94
CA GLY A 503 1.47 0.47 -3.97
C GLY A 503 2.23 0.56 -2.64
N LEU A 504 1.50 0.63 -1.52
CA LEU A 504 2.11 0.63 -0.18
C LEU A 504 2.92 -0.66 0.09
N VAL A 505 2.38 -1.82 -0.26
CA VAL A 505 3.06 -3.12 -0.13
C VAL A 505 4.32 -3.19 -0.99
N ILE A 506 4.27 -2.70 -2.23
CA ILE A 506 5.44 -2.64 -3.13
C ILE A 506 6.52 -1.73 -2.53
N VAL A 507 6.18 -0.48 -2.18
CA VAL A 507 7.14 0.50 -1.63
C VAL A 507 7.79 -0.01 -0.33
N VAL A 508 7.01 -0.60 0.58
CA VAL A 508 7.55 -1.19 1.81
C VAL A 508 8.47 -2.38 1.54
N SER A 509 8.14 -3.24 0.55
CA SER A 509 9.03 -4.35 0.16
C SER A 509 10.35 -3.91 -0.47
N MET A 510 10.35 -2.80 -1.21
CA MET A 510 11.57 -2.23 -1.81
C MET A 510 12.44 -1.53 -0.76
N TRP A 511 11.83 -0.77 0.16
CA TRP A 511 12.57 0.07 1.10
C TRP A 511 13.17 -0.68 2.30
N ALA A 512 12.45 -1.65 2.87
CA ALA A 512 12.84 -2.32 4.11
C ALA A 512 13.44 -3.73 3.92
N GLY A 513 13.84 -4.09 2.69
CA GLY A 513 14.54 -5.34 2.38
C GLY A 513 13.81 -6.60 2.90
N PRO A 514 14.50 -7.55 3.56
CA PRO A 514 13.87 -8.77 4.10
C PRO A 514 12.73 -8.50 5.09
N LEU A 515 12.81 -7.43 5.89
CA LEU A 515 11.73 -7.03 6.80
C LEU A 515 10.53 -6.49 6.02
N GLY A 516 10.78 -5.69 4.98
CA GLY A 516 9.75 -5.21 4.05
C GLY A 516 9.00 -6.35 3.37
N LEU A 517 9.71 -7.38 2.93
CA LEU A 517 9.13 -8.58 2.34
C LEU A 517 8.27 -9.38 3.35
N ALA A 518 8.69 -9.47 4.63
CA ALA A 518 7.91 -10.13 5.67
C ALA A 518 6.60 -9.36 6.03
N VAL A 519 6.64 -8.03 6.05
CA VAL A 519 5.45 -7.18 6.21
C VAL A 519 4.53 -7.30 4.98
N ALA A 520 5.09 -7.28 3.76
CA ALA A 520 4.35 -7.46 2.52
C ALA A 520 3.63 -8.82 2.47
N ALA A 521 4.30 -9.91 2.86
CA ALA A 521 3.71 -11.23 2.96
C ALA A 521 2.58 -11.30 4.01
N SER A 522 2.78 -10.66 5.17
CA SER A 522 1.76 -10.57 6.23
C SER A 522 0.52 -9.79 5.78
N ALA A 523 0.72 -8.68 5.06
CA ALA A 523 -0.35 -7.87 4.46
C ALA A 523 -1.11 -8.65 3.37
N MET A 524 -0.41 -9.35 2.48
CA MET A 524 -1.03 -10.22 1.48
C MET A 524 -1.86 -11.34 2.12
N LEU A 525 -1.34 -11.96 3.18
CA LEU A 525 -2.05 -12.99 3.95
C LEU A 525 -3.35 -12.45 4.57
N LEU A 526 -3.28 -11.33 5.29
CA LEU A 526 -4.42 -10.80 6.05
C LEU A 526 -5.43 -10.00 5.22
N TRP A 527 -5.04 -9.39 4.10
CA TRP A 527 -5.94 -8.55 3.29
C TRP A 527 -6.41 -9.19 1.98
N ALA A 528 -5.67 -10.15 1.42
CA ALA A 528 -6.07 -10.88 0.22
C ALA A 528 -6.43 -12.34 0.54
N ILE A 529 -5.48 -13.13 1.06
CA ILE A 529 -5.65 -14.59 1.17
C ILE A 529 -6.74 -14.97 2.18
N VAL A 530 -6.70 -14.46 3.42
CA VAL A 530 -7.68 -14.82 4.46
C VAL A 530 -9.10 -14.30 4.14
N PRO A 531 -9.31 -13.08 3.63
CA PRO A 531 -10.62 -12.65 3.16
C PRO A 531 -11.12 -13.47 1.97
N ALA A 532 -10.27 -13.80 1.00
CA ALA A 532 -10.64 -14.61 -0.15
C ALA A 532 -10.99 -16.06 0.23
N THR A 533 -10.22 -16.71 1.11
CA THR A 533 -10.52 -18.09 1.55
C THR A 533 -11.80 -18.15 2.38
N ARG A 534 -12.01 -17.20 3.31
CA ARG A 534 -13.28 -17.08 4.07
C ARG A 534 -14.48 -16.83 3.14
N TRP A 535 -14.32 -15.98 2.13
CA TRP A 535 -15.35 -15.68 1.13
C TRP A 535 -15.65 -16.90 0.24
N CYS A 536 -14.62 -17.55 -0.31
CA CYS A 536 -14.74 -18.77 -1.11
C CYS A 536 -15.39 -19.90 -0.31
N TYR A 537 -15.01 -20.09 0.95
CA TYR A 537 -15.63 -21.07 1.84
C TYR A 537 -17.13 -20.81 2.00
N ARG A 538 -17.52 -19.58 2.44
CA ARG A 538 -18.92 -19.17 2.58
C ARG A 538 -19.74 -19.38 1.31
N VAL A 539 -19.18 -19.08 0.14
CA VAL A 539 -19.85 -19.25 -1.17
C VAL A 539 -19.93 -20.73 -1.59
N TRP A 540 -18.93 -21.55 -1.24
CA TRP A 540 -18.90 -22.99 -1.53
C TRP A 540 -19.80 -23.82 -0.61
N THR A 541 -19.96 -23.38 0.64
CA THR A 541 -20.85 -23.97 1.66
C THR A 541 -22.21 -23.28 1.74
N TYR A 542 -22.54 -22.39 0.80
CA TYR A 542 -23.81 -21.67 0.80
C TYR A 542 -25.00 -22.63 0.64
N GLN A 543 -25.79 -22.76 1.70
CA GLN A 543 -27.03 -23.56 1.74
C GLN A 543 -28.25 -22.62 1.76
N GLY A 544 -28.50 -21.94 0.64
CA GLY A 544 -29.68 -21.10 0.49
C GLY A 544 -30.97 -21.90 0.51
N THR A 545 -31.95 -21.47 1.30
CA THR A 545 -33.28 -22.08 1.47
C THR A 545 -34.26 -21.77 0.33
N GLY A 546 -33.76 -21.36 -0.84
CA GLY A 546 -34.61 -21.04 -2.00
C GLY A 546 -34.97 -22.29 -2.80
N GLU A 547 -36.23 -22.70 -2.73
CA GLU A 547 -36.77 -23.98 -3.28
C GLU A 547 -36.46 -24.23 -4.75
N ASN A 548 -36.27 -23.17 -5.55
CA ASN A 548 -36.15 -23.24 -7.01
C ASN A 548 -34.72 -23.43 -7.56
N PHE A 549 -33.67 -23.59 -6.72
CA PHE A 549 -32.28 -23.67 -7.20
C PHE A 549 -31.55 -24.95 -6.77
N SER A 550 -31.22 -25.82 -7.74
CA SER A 550 -30.55 -27.09 -7.43
C SER A 550 -29.15 -26.89 -6.84
N ARG A 551 -28.79 -27.71 -5.83
CA ARG A 551 -27.53 -27.66 -5.07
C ARG A 551 -26.25 -27.69 -5.92
N GLY A 552 -26.31 -28.13 -7.19
CA GLY A 552 -25.19 -28.13 -8.13
C GLY A 552 -25.10 -26.92 -9.07
N SER A 553 -26.04 -25.96 -9.04
CA SER A 553 -26.07 -24.81 -9.95
C SER A 553 -25.02 -23.74 -9.58
N HIS A 554 -25.01 -23.28 -8.33
CA HIS A 554 -24.05 -22.28 -7.84
C HIS A 554 -22.60 -22.77 -7.99
N ARG A 555 -22.30 -24.03 -7.64
CA ARG A 555 -20.94 -24.60 -7.81
C ARG A 555 -20.47 -24.66 -9.26
N ARG A 556 -21.38 -24.96 -10.21
CA ARG A 556 -21.07 -24.86 -11.65
C ARG A 556 -20.85 -23.41 -12.09
N ARG A 557 -21.60 -22.45 -11.56
CA ARG A 557 -21.37 -21.01 -11.81
C ARG A 557 -20.02 -20.54 -11.27
N ILE A 558 -19.58 -20.98 -10.09
CA ILE A 558 -18.23 -20.72 -9.58
C ILE A 558 -17.18 -21.19 -10.61
N GLY A 559 -17.26 -22.44 -11.05
CA GLY A 559 -16.35 -22.99 -12.07
C GLY A 559 -16.33 -22.19 -13.38
N TRP A 560 -17.50 -21.84 -13.92
CA TRP A 560 -17.60 -21.01 -15.13
C TRP A 560 -17.04 -19.61 -14.93
N THR A 561 -17.38 -18.91 -13.84
CA THR A 561 -16.83 -17.56 -13.58
C THR A 561 -15.33 -17.57 -13.37
N LEU A 562 -14.79 -18.57 -12.65
CA LEU A 562 -13.34 -18.73 -12.48
C LEU A 562 -12.65 -18.97 -13.82
N LEU A 563 -13.21 -19.83 -14.68
CA LEU A 563 -12.70 -20.06 -16.03
C LEU A 563 -12.76 -18.77 -16.88
N THR A 564 -13.87 -18.03 -16.85
CA THR A 564 -14.00 -16.76 -17.56
C THR A 564 -12.99 -15.72 -17.07
N PHE A 565 -12.81 -15.55 -15.75
CA PHE A 565 -11.79 -14.65 -15.21
C PHE A 565 -10.36 -15.11 -15.52
N LEU A 566 -10.09 -16.41 -15.54
CA LEU A 566 -8.78 -16.95 -15.92
C LEU A 566 -8.48 -16.74 -17.41
N THR A 567 -9.46 -16.95 -18.30
CA THR A 567 -9.32 -16.69 -19.75
C THR A 567 -9.18 -15.20 -20.04
N ILE A 568 -9.96 -14.33 -19.38
CA ILE A 568 -9.82 -12.87 -19.49
C ILE A 568 -8.46 -12.41 -18.95
N GLY A 569 -8.03 -12.95 -17.81
CA GLY A 569 -6.70 -12.69 -17.24
C GLY A 569 -5.59 -13.10 -18.21
N GLN A 570 -5.62 -14.33 -18.72
CA GLN A 570 -4.66 -14.82 -19.71
C GLN A 570 -4.63 -13.93 -20.96
N PHE A 571 -5.79 -13.50 -21.47
CA PHE A 571 -5.89 -12.59 -22.61
C PHE A 571 -5.25 -11.23 -22.34
N PHE A 572 -5.44 -10.64 -21.15
CA PHE A 572 -4.73 -9.42 -20.76
C PHE A 572 -3.23 -9.64 -20.50
N LEU A 573 -2.81 -10.82 -20.06
CA LEU A 573 -1.40 -11.16 -19.86
C LEU A 573 -0.65 -11.41 -21.18
N THR A 574 -1.33 -11.88 -22.24
CA THR A 574 -0.73 -12.13 -23.57
C THR A 574 -0.96 -11.02 -24.59
N LEU A 575 -1.89 -10.08 -24.36
CA LEU A 575 -2.07 -8.90 -25.20
C LEU A 575 -0.73 -8.14 -25.37
N PRO A 576 -0.24 -7.92 -26.60
CA PRO A 576 0.89 -7.04 -26.84
C PRO A 576 0.52 -5.61 -26.43
N SER A 577 1.50 -4.87 -25.90
CA SER A 577 1.30 -3.49 -25.48
C SER A 577 0.81 -2.61 -26.65
N PRO A 578 -0.30 -1.85 -26.50
CA PRO A 578 -0.75 -0.90 -27.52
C PRO A 578 0.12 0.37 -27.55
N PHE A 579 1.03 0.54 -26.59
CA PHE A 579 1.86 1.72 -26.42
C PHE A 579 3.15 1.67 -27.23
N VAL A 580 3.69 2.86 -27.49
CA VAL A 580 5.02 3.07 -28.05
C VAL A 580 6.10 2.91 -26.94
N VAL A 581 7.33 2.61 -27.36
CA VAL A 581 8.57 2.86 -26.61
C VAL A 581 9.36 3.92 -27.37
N GLU A 582 9.91 4.89 -26.65
CA GLU A 582 10.75 5.93 -27.20
C GLU A 582 12.22 5.52 -27.11
N VAL A 583 12.88 5.31 -28.25
CA VAL A 583 14.31 5.02 -28.33
C VAL A 583 15.06 6.34 -28.62
N PRO A 584 16.01 6.78 -27.78
CA PRO A 584 16.78 8.00 -28.02
C PRO A 584 17.61 7.95 -29.31
N VAL A 585 17.61 9.07 -30.02
CA VAL A 585 18.33 9.28 -31.29
C VAL A 585 19.06 10.60 -31.23
N VAL A 586 20.26 10.67 -31.81
CA VAL A 586 20.93 11.94 -32.09
C VAL A 586 21.33 12.02 -33.56
N ALA A 587 21.13 13.17 -34.18
CA ALA A 587 21.61 13.45 -35.53
C ALA A 587 23.07 13.93 -35.49
N ARG A 588 23.91 13.40 -36.38
CA ARG A 588 25.31 13.83 -36.56
C ARG A 588 25.70 13.84 -38.03
N PHE A 589 26.88 14.36 -38.36
CA PHE A 589 27.42 14.28 -39.71
C PHE A 589 27.83 12.85 -40.03
N SER A 590 27.50 12.40 -41.24
CA SER A 590 27.99 11.11 -41.75
C SER A 590 29.42 11.31 -42.24
N GLY A 591 30.38 10.61 -41.62
CA GLY A 591 31.80 10.79 -41.95
C GLY A 591 32.39 12.15 -41.54
N GLU A 592 32.08 12.62 -40.33
CA GLU A 592 32.80 13.76 -39.71
C GLU A 592 34.31 13.50 -39.68
N GLN A 593 35.12 14.44 -40.20
CA GLN A 593 36.58 14.42 -40.07
C GLN A 593 36.97 15.26 -38.86
N ILE A 594 37.83 14.71 -37.99
CA ILE A 594 38.42 15.41 -36.85
C ILE A 594 39.92 15.57 -37.13
N LEU A 595 40.32 16.76 -37.55
CA LEU A 595 41.72 17.14 -37.74
C LEU A 595 42.39 17.33 -36.38
N ARG A 596 43.55 16.69 -36.22
CA ARG A 596 44.40 16.76 -35.03
C ARG A 596 45.78 17.27 -35.37
N ALA A 597 46.45 17.91 -34.42
CA ALA A 597 47.81 18.38 -34.60
C ALA A 597 48.77 17.19 -34.81
N PRO A 598 49.47 17.08 -35.95
CA PRO A 598 50.41 15.99 -36.21
C PRO A 598 51.78 16.21 -35.54
N VAL A 599 52.14 17.47 -35.32
CA VAL A 599 53.36 17.94 -34.67
C VAL A 599 53.00 19.05 -33.66
N SER A 600 53.75 19.16 -32.56
CA SER A 600 53.57 20.26 -31.61
C SER A 600 54.16 21.57 -32.16
N GLY A 601 53.58 22.71 -31.83
CA GLY A 601 54.06 24.04 -32.23
C GLY A 601 53.05 25.14 -31.97
N PHE A 602 53.34 26.36 -32.43
CA PHE A 602 52.39 27.49 -32.36
C PHE A 602 51.58 27.58 -33.67
N VAL A 603 50.28 27.84 -33.62
CA VAL A 603 49.50 28.05 -34.85
C VAL A 603 49.73 29.47 -35.38
N GLN A 604 50.52 29.61 -36.43
CA GLN A 604 50.90 30.91 -37.02
C GLN A 604 49.74 31.55 -37.77
N HIS A 605 49.04 30.77 -38.60
CA HIS A 605 47.96 31.23 -39.46
C HIS A 605 46.81 30.22 -39.51
N VAL A 606 45.59 30.74 -39.47
CA VAL A 606 44.34 30.00 -39.73
C VAL A 606 43.72 30.63 -40.98
N TYR A 607 43.54 29.86 -42.04
CA TYR A 607 43.16 30.38 -43.36
C TYR A 607 41.64 30.56 -43.52
N TRP A 608 40.84 29.86 -42.71
CA TRP A 608 39.38 29.75 -42.85
C TRP A 608 38.65 29.97 -41.53
N LYS A 609 37.32 30.08 -41.58
CA LYS A 609 36.45 30.34 -40.43
C LYS A 609 35.42 29.23 -40.25
N SER A 610 34.83 29.17 -39.06
CA SER A 610 33.66 28.32 -38.81
C SER A 610 32.50 28.71 -39.73
N GLY A 611 31.94 27.74 -40.45
CA GLY A 611 30.93 27.92 -41.49
C GLY A 611 31.46 28.14 -42.90
N ASP A 612 32.78 28.23 -43.11
CA ASP A 612 33.36 28.22 -44.46
C ASP A 612 33.40 26.78 -45.01
N THR A 613 33.15 26.64 -46.32
CA THR A 613 33.30 25.37 -47.06
C THR A 613 34.71 25.24 -47.59
N VAL A 614 35.32 24.07 -47.41
CA VAL A 614 36.67 23.71 -47.85
C VAL A 614 36.66 22.43 -48.69
N HIS A 615 37.69 22.26 -49.51
CA HIS A 615 37.91 21.12 -50.41
C HIS A 615 39.04 20.20 -49.97
N GLU A 616 39.03 18.95 -50.46
CA GLU A 616 40.11 17.98 -50.22
C GLU A 616 41.49 18.55 -50.63
N GLY A 617 42.46 18.49 -49.71
CA GLY A 617 43.82 19.00 -49.90
C GLY A 617 44.04 20.48 -49.55
N GLU A 618 42.99 21.27 -49.28
CA GLU A 618 43.14 22.67 -48.88
C GLU A 618 43.73 22.80 -47.46
N VAL A 619 44.64 23.76 -47.27
CA VAL A 619 45.28 24.03 -45.97
C VAL A 619 44.30 24.79 -45.07
N ILE A 620 44.01 24.22 -43.90
CA ILE A 620 43.11 24.79 -42.90
C ILE A 620 43.86 25.77 -42.00
N LEU A 621 45.01 25.35 -41.50
CA LEU A 621 45.91 26.14 -40.68
C LEU A 621 47.37 25.72 -40.86
N GLN A 622 48.29 26.58 -40.44
CA GLN A 622 49.72 26.36 -40.45
C GLN A 622 50.27 26.44 -39.03
N ILE A 623 50.94 25.36 -38.61
CA ILE A 623 51.73 25.29 -37.39
C ILE A 623 53.15 25.81 -37.70
N GLU A 624 53.78 26.45 -36.72
CA GLU A 624 55.13 26.98 -36.77
C GLU A 624 55.96 26.33 -35.67
N ASN A 625 57.02 25.64 -36.08
CA ASN A 625 57.99 25.02 -35.18
C ASN A 625 59.41 25.20 -35.74
N HIS A 626 60.03 26.31 -35.35
CA HIS A 626 61.41 26.66 -35.70
C HIS A 626 62.43 25.57 -35.28
N GLU A 627 62.18 24.84 -34.18
CA GLU A 627 63.11 23.80 -33.73
C GLU A 627 63.11 22.60 -34.69
N LEU A 628 61.92 22.22 -35.18
CA LEU A 628 61.75 21.14 -36.16
C LEU A 628 62.47 21.45 -37.49
N GLU A 629 62.36 22.69 -37.97
CA GLU A 629 63.04 23.13 -39.19
C GLU A 629 64.56 23.18 -39.02
N VAL A 630 65.05 23.67 -37.87
CA VAL A 630 66.49 23.66 -37.56
C VAL A 630 67.02 22.22 -37.41
N GLN A 631 66.25 21.30 -36.82
CA GLN A 631 66.63 19.89 -36.74
C GLN A 631 66.69 19.22 -38.12
N ARG A 632 65.75 19.53 -39.04
CA ARG A 632 65.79 19.10 -40.44
C ARG A 632 67.09 19.58 -41.10
N ASP A 633 67.39 20.87 -40.99
CA ASP A 633 68.53 21.49 -41.67
C ASP A 633 69.87 21.04 -41.09
N GLU A 634 69.96 20.80 -39.78
CA GLU A 634 71.15 20.20 -39.17
C GLU A 634 71.40 18.79 -39.73
N ILE A 635 70.37 17.94 -39.83
CA ILE A 635 70.50 16.58 -40.38
C ILE A 635 70.82 16.60 -41.88
N ALA A 636 70.30 17.57 -42.64
CA ALA A 636 70.67 17.78 -44.05
C ALA A 636 72.16 18.13 -44.20
N LEU A 637 72.68 19.06 -43.39
CA LEU A 637 74.10 19.45 -43.38
C LEU A 637 75.00 18.31 -42.88
N GLN A 638 74.58 17.53 -41.88
CA GLN A 638 75.29 16.34 -41.45
C GLN A 638 75.40 15.31 -42.58
N LEU A 639 74.30 15.07 -43.32
CA LEU A 639 74.29 14.17 -44.48
C LEU A 639 75.23 14.65 -45.60
N GLU A 640 75.22 15.95 -45.93
CA GLU A 640 76.16 16.52 -46.91
C GLU A 640 77.62 16.30 -46.47
N SER A 641 77.93 16.54 -45.19
CA SER A 641 79.28 16.36 -44.66
C SER A 641 79.79 14.91 -44.71
N GLU A 642 78.95 13.92 -44.40
CA GLU A 642 79.31 12.50 -44.49
C GLU A 642 79.40 12.01 -45.95
N LEU A 643 78.65 12.60 -46.89
CA LEU A 643 78.80 12.31 -48.32
C LEU A 643 80.14 12.82 -48.87
N ILE A 644 80.60 14.01 -48.45
CA ILE A 644 81.92 14.55 -48.80
C ILE A 644 83.04 13.70 -48.20
N GLU A 645 82.91 13.32 -46.92
CA GLU A 645 83.89 12.44 -46.27
C GLU A 645 83.88 11.01 -46.85
N TRP A 646 82.74 10.49 -47.30
CA TRP A 646 82.67 9.22 -48.05
C TRP A 646 83.50 9.29 -49.35
N GLN A 647 83.31 10.30 -50.19
CA GLN A 647 84.10 10.51 -51.42
C GLN A 647 85.60 10.57 -51.12
N ARG A 648 85.98 11.24 -50.02
CA ARG A 648 87.37 11.37 -49.57
C ARG A 648 87.97 10.02 -49.14
N LYS A 649 87.22 9.19 -48.41
CA LYS A 649 87.63 7.84 -47.97
C LYS A 649 87.74 6.86 -49.15
N GLU A 650 86.85 6.99 -50.14
CA GLU A 650 86.90 6.24 -51.40
C GLU A 650 88.17 6.57 -52.21
N GLN A 651 88.49 7.85 -52.40
CA GLN A 651 89.74 8.31 -53.06
C GLN A 651 91.00 7.80 -52.35
N GLN A 652 90.95 7.62 -51.03
CA GLN A 652 92.05 7.07 -50.21
C GLN A 652 92.10 5.53 -50.19
N GLN A 653 91.24 4.84 -50.95
CA GLN A 653 91.11 3.38 -51.00
C GLN A 653 90.80 2.73 -49.64
N ALA A 654 90.25 3.50 -48.68
CA ALA A 654 89.95 3.06 -47.33
C ALA A 654 88.60 2.31 -47.26
N LEU A 655 88.45 1.23 -48.04
CA LEU A 655 87.18 0.57 -48.37
C LEU A 655 86.23 0.34 -47.17
N GLY A 656 86.73 -0.23 -46.06
CA GLY A 656 85.89 -0.46 -44.87
C GLY A 656 85.42 0.81 -44.14
N LEU A 657 86.17 1.92 -44.26
CA LEU A 657 85.74 3.23 -43.74
C LEU A 657 84.76 3.92 -44.71
N ALA A 658 84.91 3.70 -46.01
CA ALA A 658 83.94 4.14 -47.00
C ALA A 658 82.59 3.42 -46.80
N GLU A 659 82.58 2.08 -46.65
CA GLU A 659 81.37 1.29 -46.39
C GLU A 659 80.63 1.74 -45.12
N ALA A 660 81.36 1.95 -44.01
CA ALA A 660 80.78 2.50 -42.78
C ALA A 660 80.17 3.91 -42.98
N SER A 661 80.71 4.71 -43.90
CA SER A 661 80.18 6.03 -44.23
C SER A 661 78.91 5.96 -45.10
N VAL A 662 78.81 4.96 -45.99
CA VAL A 662 77.56 4.68 -46.74
C VAL A 662 76.44 4.34 -45.75
N GLN A 663 76.67 3.39 -44.84
CA GLN A 663 75.68 2.99 -43.82
C GLN A 663 75.22 4.16 -42.95
N ARG A 664 76.11 5.13 -42.67
CA ARG A 664 75.79 6.35 -41.93
C ARG A 664 75.03 7.38 -42.78
N SER A 665 75.34 7.49 -44.07
CA SER A 665 74.54 8.32 -44.99
C SER A 665 73.11 7.78 -45.14
N ASP A 666 72.91 6.46 -45.13
CA ASP A 666 71.59 5.84 -45.25
C ASP A 666 70.78 5.81 -43.93
N SER A 667 71.42 6.05 -42.77
CA SER A 667 70.68 6.37 -41.53
C SER A 667 70.31 7.85 -41.44
N LEU A 668 71.22 8.75 -41.83
CA LEU A 668 70.93 10.19 -41.92
C LEU A 668 69.84 10.51 -42.96
N ARG A 669 69.83 9.85 -44.13
CA ARG A 669 68.76 9.97 -45.13
C ARG A 669 67.39 9.61 -44.59
N ARG A 670 67.27 8.51 -43.84
CA ARG A 670 65.99 8.10 -43.24
C ARG A 670 65.51 9.09 -42.18
N LYS A 671 66.41 9.55 -41.32
CA LYS A 671 66.10 10.60 -40.34
C LYS A 671 65.71 11.92 -41.02
N LEU A 672 66.32 12.25 -42.17
CA LEU A 672 65.96 13.43 -42.95
C LEU A 672 64.56 13.29 -43.58
N SER A 673 64.18 12.12 -44.12
CA SER A 673 62.80 11.90 -44.59
C SER A 673 61.77 11.92 -43.47
N GLU A 674 62.09 11.35 -42.30
CA GLU A 674 61.21 11.40 -41.11
C GLU A 674 60.98 12.85 -40.64
N LEU A 675 62.02 13.69 -40.66
CA LEU A 675 61.91 15.12 -40.34
C LEU A 675 61.22 15.93 -41.45
N GLN A 676 61.41 15.57 -42.73
CA GLN A 676 60.71 16.22 -43.84
C GLN A 676 59.21 15.94 -43.78
N GLU A 677 58.78 14.71 -43.52
CA GLU A 677 57.36 14.37 -43.33
C GLU A 677 56.74 15.15 -42.16
N GLN A 678 57.48 15.36 -41.07
CA GLN A 678 57.02 16.18 -39.93
C GLN A 678 56.94 17.68 -40.27
N VAL A 679 57.86 18.20 -41.08
CA VAL A 679 57.81 19.59 -41.58
C VAL A 679 56.66 19.79 -42.56
N ASP A 680 56.46 18.87 -43.50
CA ASP A 680 55.36 18.94 -44.47
C ASP A 680 53.98 18.85 -43.76
N ALA A 681 53.92 18.15 -42.62
CA ALA A 681 52.77 18.06 -41.74
C ALA A 681 52.50 19.33 -40.89
N LEU A 682 53.38 20.34 -40.90
CA LEU A 682 53.07 21.66 -40.32
C LEU A 682 51.88 22.34 -41.03
N GLN A 683 51.61 21.98 -42.28
CA GLN A 683 50.42 22.42 -43.02
C GLN A 683 49.27 21.41 -42.84
N VAL A 684 48.36 21.70 -41.92
CA VAL A 684 47.20 20.84 -41.64
C VAL A 684 46.15 21.05 -42.74
N LYS A 685 45.86 20.00 -43.50
CA LYS A 685 44.98 20.00 -44.70
C LYS A 685 43.68 19.23 -44.46
N ALA A 686 42.64 19.50 -45.24
CA ALA A 686 41.42 18.69 -45.23
C ALA A 686 41.60 17.37 -46.02
N ASP A 687 41.01 16.27 -45.52
CA ASP A 687 41.03 14.95 -46.19
C ASP A 687 39.69 14.67 -46.93
N ARG A 688 38.85 15.69 -47.11
CA ARG A 688 37.57 15.68 -47.82
C ARG A 688 36.98 17.08 -47.97
N ASP A 689 36.05 17.22 -48.91
CA ASP A 689 35.15 18.36 -48.98
C ASP A 689 34.25 18.47 -47.73
N GLY A 690 34.01 19.68 -47.20
CA GLY A 690 33.03 19.91 -46.13
C GLY A 690 33.00 21.32 -45.56
N GLU A 691 32.15 21.54 -44.55
CA GLU A 691 32.00 22.79 -43.81
C GLU A 691 32.79 22.73 -42.48
N ILE A 692 33.47 23.82 -42.10
CA ILE A 692 34.24 23.89 -40.84
C ILE A 692 33.30 24.09 -39.64
N LEU A 693 33.22 23.07 -38.79
CA LEU A 693 32.29 22.98 -37.67
C LEU A 693 32.86 23.52 -36.34
N THR A 694 34.18 23.65 -36.22
CA THR A 694 34.82 24.08 -34.96
C THR A 694 34.50 25.55 -34.66
N PRO A 695 33.80 25.85 -33.54
CA PRO A 695 33.49 27.23 -33.18
C PRO A 695 34.77 28.00 -32.87
N GLN A 696 34.82 29.26 -33.30
CA GLN A 696 35.93 30.18 -33.02
C GLN A 696 37.33 29.67 -33.42
N LEU A 697 37.45 28.88 -34.52
CA LEU A 697 38.75 28.35 -35.01
C LEU A 697 39.90 29.37 -35.06
N HIS A 698 39.60 30.65 -35.32
CA HIS A 698 40.56 31.75 -35.33
C HIS A 698 41.21 32.07 -33.97
N HIS A 699 40.62 31.63 -32.84
CA HIS A 699 41.23 31.74 -31.51
C HIS A 699 42.50 30.89 -31.36
N LEU A 700 42.63 29.80 -32.13
CA LEU A 700 43.85 28.99 -32.15
C LEU A 700 45.07 29.80 -32.63
N GLN A 701 44.88 30.90 -33.38
CA GLN A 701 46.00 31.66 -33.94
C GLN A 701 46.84 32.31 -32.82
N GLY A 702 48.10 31.89 -32.69
CA GLY A 702 49.02 32.25 -31.61
C GLY A 702 48.98 31.32 -30.40
N GLU A 703 48.09 30.32 -30.37
CA GLU A 703 48.04 29.28 -29.34
C GLU A 703 49.09 28.17 -29.61
N PHE A 704 49.58 27.54 -28.54
CA PHE A 704 50.47 26.39 -28.63
C PHE A 704 49.66 25.10 -28.60
N VAL A 705 49.85 24.24 -29.60
CA VAL A 705 49.16 22.95 -29.74
C VAL A 705 50.17 21.80 -29.63
N SER A 706 49.72 20.68 -29.06
CA SER A 706 50.48 19.45 -28.86
C SER A 706 50.04 18.34 -29.81
N VAL A 707 50.94 17.39 -30.12
CA VAL A 707 50.60 16.20 -30.93
C VAL A 707 49.34 15.50 -30.40
N GLY A 708 48.33 15.38 -31.26
CA GLY A 708 47.03 14.75 -30.95
C GLY A 708 45.91 15.71 -30.53
N ASP A 709 46.22 16.98 -30.23
CA ASP A 709 45.21 17.99 -29.88
C ASP A 709 44.20 18.19 -31.03
N GLU A 710 42.94 18.47 -30.68
CA GLU A 710 41.86 18.62 -31.65
C GLU A 710 41.81 20.04 -32.22
N LEU A 711 42.06 20.17 -33.52
CA LEU A 711 42.20 21.47 -34.20
C LEU A 711 40.91 21.89 -34.89
N ALA A 712 40.39 21.04 -35.79
CA ALA A 712 39.26 21.37 -36.65
C ALA A 712 38.34 20.17 -36.88
N ARG A 713 37.04 20.42 -36.95
CA ARG A 713 36.02 19.45 -37.36
C ARG A 713 35.48 19.85 -38.72
N ILE A 714 35.37 18.90 -39.65
CA ILE A 714 34.85 19.11 -41.00
C ILE A 714 33.70 18.11 -41.24
N GLY A 715 32.57 18.59 -41.74
CA GLY A 715 31.41 17.75 -42.06
C GLY A 715 30.49 18.39 -43.08
N GLN A 716 29.70 17.59 -43.80
CA GLN A 716 28.83 18.08 -44.88
C GLN A 716 27.37 18.19 -44.42
N GLN A 717 26.78 19.38 -44.51
CA GLN A 717 25.43 19.65 -43.99
C GLN A 717 24.31 18.83 -44.66
N SER A 718 24.53 18.40 -45.90
CA SER A 718 23.66 17.51 -46.69
C SER A 718 23.83 16.01 -46.37
N HIS A 719 24.92 15.60 -45.72
CA HIS A 719 25.23 14.21 -45.38
C HIS A 719 25.21 14.00 -43.86
N LYS A 720 24.02 13.67 -43.35
CA LYS A 720 23.79 13.41 -41.92
C LYS A 720 23.33 11.98 -41.69
N GLU A 721 23.64 11.44 -40.52
CA GLU A 721 23.19 10.14 -40.05
C GLU A 721 22.53 10.26 -38.67
N LEU A 722 21.58 9.36 -38.40
CA LEU A 722 20.96 9.19 -37.11
C LEU A 722 21.66 8.06 -36.35
N LEU A 723 22.20 8.38 -35.19
CA LEU A 723 22.73 7.42 -34.23
C LEU A 723 21.64 7.09 -33.20
N LEU A 724 21.20 5.83 -33.20
CA LEU A 724 20.16 5.29 -32.32
C LEU A 724 20.81 4.55 -31.15
N SER A 725 20.37 4.80 -29.92
CA SER A 725 20.83 4.08 -28.72
C SER A 725 19.73 3.15 -28.19
N ILE A 726 19.81 1.88 -28.57
CA ILE A 726 18.79 0.84 -28.35
C ILE A 726 19.13 0.03 -27.09
N GLY A 727 18.20 -0.14 -26.16
CA GLY A 727 18.39 -1.01 -24.98
C GLY A 727 18.11 -2.47 -25.31
N GLU A 728 18.59 -3.38 -24.46
CA GLU A 728 18.35 -4.83 -24.61
C GLU A 728 16.85 -5.18 -24.71
N ASP A 729 16.01 -4.50 -23.94
CA ASP A 729 14.56 -4.74 -23.90
C ASP A 729 13.83 -4.21 -25.16
N GLU A 730 14.41 -3.22 -25.86
CA GLU A 730 13.91 -2.70 -27.14
C GLU A 730 14.46 -3.48 -28.37
N MET A 731 15.62 -4.13 -28.22
CA MET A 731 16.38 -4.76 -29.30
C MET A 731 15.53 -5.67 -30.20
N ASN A 732 14.71 -6.54 -29.59
CA ASN A 732 13.88 -7.50 -30.32
C ASN A 732 12.82 -6.82 -31.21
N ALA A 733 12.19 -5.76 -30.71
CA ALA A 733 11.17 -5.01 -31.46
C ALA A 733 11.78 -4.21 -32.61
N TYR A 734 12.99 -3.68 -32.43
CA TYR A 734 13.73 -3.01 -33.50
C TYR A 734 14.22 -4.01 -34.56
N GLN A 735 14.77 -5.17 -34.17
CA GLN A 735 15.17 -6.22 -35.11
C GLN A 735 13.99 -6.72 -35.96
N GLU A 736 12.80 -6.89 -35.38
CA GLU A 736 11.59 -7.25 -36.14
C GLU A 736 11.23 -6.16 -37.18
N ALA A 737 11.39 -4.87 -36.84
CA ALA A 737 11.16 -3.77 -37.77
C ALA A 737 12.19 -3.73 -38.92
N VAL A 738 13.46 -4.04 -38.66
CA VAL A 738 14.52 -4.22 -39.69
C VAL A 738 14.15 -5.35 -40.65
N VAL A 739 13.82 -6.54 -40.13
CA VAL A 739 13.49 -7.72 -40.95
C VAL A 739 12.25 -7.47 -41.82
N LYS A 740 11.30 -6.66 -41.36
CA LYS A 740 10.09 -6.29 -42.11
C LYS A 740 10.24 -5.04 -42.99
N GLN A 741 11.41 -4.37 -42.94
CA GLN A 741 11.63 -3.02 -43.51
C GLN A 741 10.50 -2.04 -43.16
N GLN A 742 9.96 -2.14 -41.95
CA GLN A 742 8.83 -1.32 -41.51
C GLN A 742 9.31 0.13 -41.32
N PRO A 743 8.70 1.13 -41.96
CA PRO A 743 9.06 2.53 -41.72
C PRO A 743 8.76 2.90 -40.27
N LEU A 744 9.75 3.47 -39.59
CA LEU A 744 9.67 3.99 -38.23
C LEU A 744 9.72 5.51 -38.24
N ARG A 745 9.36 6.15 -37.12
CA ARG A 745 9.21 7.62 -37.03
C ARG A 745 10.06 8.21 -35.92
N VAL A 746 10.88 9.20 -36.24
CA VAL A 746 11.63 9.99 -35.25
C VAL A 746 10.95 11.34 -35.07
N CYS A 747 10.71 11.73 -33.82
CA CYS A 747 10.26 13.07 -33.42
C CYS A 747 11.45 13.90 -32.93
N PHE A 748 11.67 15.06 -33.53
CA PHE A 748 12.71 16.03 -33.16
C PHE A 748 12.12 17.19 -32.34
N ARG A 749 12.98 18.09 -31.81
CA ARG A 749 12.50 19.19 -30.97
C ARG A 749 11.64 20.15 -31.82
N GLY A 750 10.54 20.62 -31.24
CA GLY A 750 9.50 21.34 -31.99
C GLY A 750 8.42 20.45 -32.63
N GLY A 751 8.50 19.13 -32.49
CA GLY A 751 7.43 18.20 -32.93
C GLY A 751 7.50 17.81 -34.41
N GLN A 752 8.65 18.01 -35.05
CA GLN A 752 8.89 17.59 -36.43
C GLN A 752 9.09 16.08 -36.52
N TRP A 753 8.38 15.43 -37.44
CA TRP A 753 8.43 13.98 -37.64
C TRP A 753 9.15 13.60 -38.93
N ILE A 754 10.03 12.61 -38.85
CA ILE A 754 10.75 12.05 -40.00
C ILE A 754 10.54 10.54 -40.06
N ASP A 755 9.94 10.05 -41.16
CA ASP A 755 9.88 8.63 -41.49
C ASP A 755 11.28 8.13 -41.91
N ILE A 756 11.75 7.02 -41.33
CA ILE A 756 13.04 6.38 -41.64
C ILE A 756 12.87 4.87 -41.85
N VAL A 757 13.81 4.26 -42.59
CA VAL A 757 13.89 2.79 -42.73
C VAL A 757 14.97 2.28 -41.77
N PRO A 758 14.67 1.34 -40.86
CA PRO A 758 15.63 0.87 -39.86
C PRO A 758 16.72 -0.01 -40.47
N THR A 759 17.99 0.30 -40.16
CA THR A 759 19.18 -0.48 -40.54
C THR A 759 19.54 -1.51 -39.46
N ALA A 760 20.39 -2.47 -39.80
CA ALA A 760 20.84 -3.50 -38.87
C ALA A 760 21.58 -2.92 -37.64
N ILE A 761 21.32 -3.48 -36.47
CA ILE A 761 22.00 -3.12 -35.21
C ILE A 761 23.46 -3.61 -35.24
N ARG A 762 24.39 -2.82 -34.72
CA ARG A 762 25.77 -3.25 -34.44
C ARG A 762 25.74 -4.34 -33.34
N PRO A 763 26.30 -5.55 -33.56
CA PRO A 763 26.05 -6.71 -32.71
C PRO A 763 26.73 -6.68 -31.33
N ARG A 764 27.59 -5.68 -31.06
CA ARG A 764 28.29 -5.51 -29.79
C ARG A 764 27.61 -4.39 -28.99
N GLY A 765 26.96 -4.73 -27.89
CA GLY A 765 26.54 -3.76 -26.88
C GLY A 765 27.74 -3.11 -26.20
N SER A 766 27.59 -1.85 -25.80
CA SER A 766 28.64 -1.05 -25.17
C SER A 766 28.09 -0.25 -23.98
N VAL A 767 28.94 0.01 -23.00
CA VAL A 767 28.68 0.99 -21.91
C VAL A 767 29.29 2.36 -22.23
N HIS A 768 30.18 2.46 -23.21
CA HIS A 768 30.74 3.74 -23.63
C HIS A 768 29.67 4.64 -24.29
N VAL A 769 29.78 5.96 -24.09
CA VAL A 769 28.87 6.98 -24.62
C VAL A 769 29.32 7.44 -26.02
N PRO A 770 28.71 6.98 -27.14
CA PRO A 770 29.16 7.33 -28.49
C PRO A 770 28.84 8.78 -28.92
N HIS A 771 28.03 9.52 -28.15
CA HIS A 771 27.78 10.94 -28.40
C HIS A 771 27.32 11.66 -27.11
N PRO A 772 27.97 12.75 -26.67
CA PRO A 772 27.67 13.40 -25.38
C PRO A 772 26.20 13.84 -25.21
N ALA A 773 25.55 14.35 -26.24
CA ALA A 773 24.15 14.84 -26.14
C ALA A 773 23.11 13.75 -25.79
N LEU A 774 23.47 12.46 -25.82
CA LEU A 774 22.60 11.39 -25.33
C LEU A 774 22.67 11.22 -23.80
N ALA A 775 23.74 11.66 -23.15
CA ALA A 775 24.00 11.48 -21.72
C ALA A 775 23.33 12.54 -20.84
N ALA A 776 22.74 12.11 -19.72
CA ALA A 776 22.07 12.97 -18.75
C ALA A 776 22.98 14.04 -18.14
N SER A 777 24.29 13.78 -18.01
CA SER A 777 25.30 14.77 -17.59
C SER A 777 25.40 15.98 -18.54
N ALA A 778 25.05 15.81 -19.82
CA ALA A 778 24.99 16.86 -20.83
C ALA A 778 23.54 17.31 -21.16
N GLY A 779 22.55 16.93 -20.33
CA GLY A 779 21.13 17.24 -20.57
C GLY A 779 20.44 16.32 -21.59
N GLY A 780 21.04 15.18 -21.91
CA GLY A 780 20.44 14.10 -22.71
C GLY A 780 19.48 13.20 -21.90
N PRO A 781 18.77 12.27 -22.57
CA PRO A 781 17.73 11.45 -21.92
C PRO A 781 18.25 10.17 -21.22
N ILE A 782 19.50 9.74 -21.44
CA ILE A 782 19.99 8.45 -20.93
C ILE A 782 20.85 8.65 -19.66
N PRO A 783 20.56 7.94 -18.54
CA PRO A 783 21.35 8.04 -17.32
C PRO A 783 22.77 7.48 -17.51
N VAL A 784 23.73 8.12 -16.85
CA VAL A 784 25.15 7.77 -16.87
C VAL A 784 25.75 7.69 -15.47
N VAL A 785 26.84 6.95 -15.35
CA VAL A 785 27.68 6.79 -14.16
C VAL A 785 29.09 7.31 -14.51
N PRO A 786 29.85 7.89 -13.56
CA PRO A 786 31.29 8.13 -13.76
C PRO A 786 32.02 6.82 -14.06
N ALA A 787 32.97 6.83 -14.99
CA ALA A 787 33.80 5.65 -15.28
C ALA A 787 34.73 5.35 -14.08
N GLU A 788 34.97 4.07 -13.76
CA GLU A 788 35.83 3.69 -12.62
C GLU A 788 37.32 4.10 -12.81
N ASP A 789 37.73 4.40 -14.04
CA ASP A 789 39.10 4.77 -14.44
C ASP A 789 39.45 6.27 -14.25
N GLU A 790 38.78 7.00 -13.36
CA GLU A 790 39.10 8.41 -12.99
C GLU A 790 40.59 8.64 -12.64
N ARG A 791 41.33 7.58 -12.26
CA ARG A 791 42.76 7.63 -11.91
C ARG A 791 43.68 8.19 -12.99
N ASN A 792 43.26 8.20 -14.25
CA ASN A 792 44.04 8.75 -15.38
C ASN A 792 43.55 10.11 -15.89
N GLY A 793 42.66 10.80 -15.16
CA GLY A 793 42.31 12.21 -15.42
C GLY A 793 41.40 12.48 -16.62
N GLY A 794 40.92 11.45 -17.32
CA GLY A 794 39.87 11.59 -18.33
C GLY A 794 38.48 11.66 -17.67
N SER A 795 37.69 12.69 -17.98
CA SER A 795 36.32 12.86 -17.48
C SER A 795 35.32 11.92 -18.20
N GLY A 796 35.50 10.62 -18.02
CA GLY A 796 34.69 9.56 -18.64
C GLY A 796 33.34 9.35 -17.97
N VAL A 797 32.31 9.18 -18.78
CA VAL A 797 30.96 8.76 -18.36
C VAL A 797 30.53 7.53 -19.16
N GLU A 798 29.85 6.60 -18.49
CA GLU A 798 29.36 5.35 -19.07
C GLU A 798 27.86 5.16 -18.82
N TRP A 799 27.21 4.37 -19.68
CA TRP A 799 25.81 3.98 -19.52
C TRP A 799 25.62 3.07 -18.31
N LEU A 800 24.56 3.32 -17.54
CA LEU A 800 24.15 2.48 -16.41
C LEU A 800 23.87 1.01 -16.81
N SER A 801 23.57 0.75 -18.08
CA SER A 801 23.43 -0.59 -18.65
C SER A 801 23.94 -0.63 -20.11
N PRO A 802 24.41 -1.78 -20.62
CA PRO A 802 24.87 -1.89 -22.00
C PRO A 802 23.78 -1.51 -23.01
N ARG A 803 24.14 -0.70 -24.01
CA ARG A 803 23.24 -0.31 -25.11
C ARG A 803 23.84 -0.69 -26.45
N PHE A 804 22.98 -0.97 -27.42
CA PHE A 804 23.34 -1.29 -28.79
C PHE A 804 23.15 -0.07 -29.70
N GLU A 805 23.96 0.03 -30.73
CA GLU A 805 23.92 1.12 -31.70
C GLU A 805 23.28 0.67 -33.02
N ALA A 806 22.45 1.53 -33.60
CA ALA A 806 22.13 1.48 -35.03
C ALA A 806 22.42 2.84 -35.67
N VAL A 807 22.87 2.83 -36.92
CA VAL A 807 23.21 4.05 -37.68
C VAL A 807 22.39 4.08 -38.96
N ILE A 808 21.63 5.15 -39.17
CA ILE A 808 20.73 5.31 -40.31
C ILE A 808 21.09 6.60 -41.04
N GLU A 809 21.63 6.48 -42.25
CA GLU A 809 21.90 7.62 -43.13
C GLU A 809 20.60 8.33 -43.52
N LEU A 810 20.59 9.67 -43.49
CA LEU A 810 19.47 10.48 -43.96
C LEU A 810 19.66 10.82 -45.44
N PRO A 811 18.62 10.67 -46.28
CA PRO A 811 18.60 11.29 -47.60
C PRO A 811 18.81 12.82 -47.48
N PRO A 812 19.54 13.49 -48.39
CA PRO A 812 19.85 14.91 -48.27
C PRO A 812 18.63 15.81 -48.04
N SER A 813 17.51 15.53 -48.71
CA SER A 813 16.22 16.23 -48.54
C SER A 813 15.57 16.08 -47.15
N LYS A 814 16.09 15.20 -46.30
CA LYS A 814 15.75 15.07 -44.87
C LYS A 814 16.88 15.52 -43.95
N ALA A 815 18.13 15.53 -44.42
CA ALA A 815 19.28 16.01 -43.66
C ALA A 815 19.17 17.51 -43.36
N ASP A 816 18.79 18.34 -44.34
CA ASP A 816 18.63 19.80 -44.17
C ASP A 816 17.61 20.17 -43.08
N ALA A 817 16.62 19.29 -42.86
CA ALA A 817 15.55 19.49 -41.88
C ALA A 817 15.96 19.17 -40.43
N VAL A 818 17.17 18.67 -40.17
CA VAL A 818 17.66 18.31 -38.82
C VAL A 818 19.03 18.94 -38.54
N ARG A 819 19.25 19.39 -37.31
CA ARG A 819 20.54 19.93 -36.88
C ARG A 819 21.44 18.84 -36.28
N CYS A 820 22.74 18.90 -36.55
CA CYS A 820 23.69 18.01 -35.89
C CYS A 820 23.77 18.33 -34.38
N GLY A 821 23.93 17.30 -33.56
CA GLY A 821 23.78 17.36 -32.11
C GLY A 821 22.32 17.39 -31.63
N GLU A 822 21.32 17.46 -32.52
CA GLU A 822 19.92 17.47 -32.11
C GLU A 822 19.44 16.08 -31.68
N VAL A 823 18.83 16.03 -30.49
CA VAL A 823 18.28 14.81 -29.89
C VAL A 823 16.80 14.67 -30.21
N GLY A 824 16.44 13.53 -30.78
CA GLY A 824 15.06 13.11 -31.06
C GLY A 824 14.72 11.76 -30.42
N HIS A 825 13.46 11.35 -30.56
CA HIS A 825 12.96 10.08 -30.05
C HIS A 825 12.31 9.27 -31.17
N LEU A 826 12.78 8.05 -31.38
CA LEU A 826 12.22 7.08 -32.32
C LEU A 826 11.01 6.40 -31.66
N ALA A 827 9.84 6.51 -32.29
CA ALA A 827 8.63 5.80 -31.91
C ALA A 827 8.68 4.35 -32.41
N LEU A 828 9.00 3.42 -31.50
CA LEU A 828 9.00 1.98 -31.75
C LEU A 828 7.75 1.34 -31.13
N GLN A 829 7.05 0.43 -31.83
CA GLN A 829 5.90 -0.26 -31.25
C GLN A 829 6.36 -1.30 -30.22
N ASP A 830 5.84 -1.21 -28.98
CA ASP A 830 6.19 -2.17 -27.95
C ASP A 830 5.59 -3.56 -28.24
N LYS A 831 6.45 -4.57 -28.42
CA LYS A 831 6.04 -5.97 -28.62
C LYS A 831 5.96 -6.76 -27.32
N ARG A 832 6.40 -6.20 -26.19
CA ARG A 832 6.26 -6.84 -24.87
C ARG A 832 4.78 -6.98 -24.55
N SER A 833 4.39 -8.07 -23.90
CA SER A 833 3.02 -8.19 -23.39
C SER A 833 2.80 -7.20 -22.26
N MET A 834 1.53 -6.84 -22.01
CA MET A 834 1.16 -5.97 -20.88
C MET A 834 1.71 -6.48 -19.54
N ALA A 835 1.84 -7.80 -19.36
CA ALA A 835 2.42 -8.39 -18.16
C ALA A 835 3.93 -8.08 -18.02
N ARG A 836 4.73 -8.26 -19.09
CA ARG A 836 6.17 -7.92 -19.08
C ARG A 836 6.39 -6.42 -18.92
N ARG A 837 5.58 -5.57 -19.59
CA ARG A 837 5.65 -4.11 -19.43
C ARG A 837 5.32 -3.66 -18.00
N PHE A 838 4.37 -4.32 -17.33
CA PHE A 838 4.07 -4.06 -15.92
C PHE A 838 5.16 -4.55 -14.97
N TRP A 839 5.80 -5.70 -15.25
CA TRP A 839 6.94 -6.21 -14.48
C TRP A 839 8.16 -5.27 -14.54
N VAL A 840 8.53 -4.82 -15.74
CA VAL A 840 9.63 -3.85 -15.93
C VAL A 840 9.31 -2.52 -15.24
N TRP A 841 8.05 -2.05 -15.31
CA TRP A 841 7.60 -0.85 -14.61
C TRP A 841 7.66 -0.97 -13.06
N LEU A 842 7.52 -2.17 -12.51
CA LEU A 842 7.68 -2.44 -11.07
C LEU A 842 9.14 -2.41 -10.58
N GLY A 843 10.11 -2.12 -11.46
CA GLY A 843 11.53 -2.23 -11.14
C GLY A 843 12.09 -3.64 -11.29
N GLY A 844 11.37 -4.52 -11.99
CA GLY A 844 11.86 -5.84 -12.40
C GLY A 844 12.81 -5.74 -13.59
N SER A 845 14.05 -5.29 -13.34
CA SER A 845 15.21 -5.38 -14.24
C SER A 845 15.88 -6.74 -14.13
#